data_AF-A0A977KVA8-F1
#
_entry.id   AF-A0A977KVA8-F1
#
_cell.length_a   1.000
_cell.length_b   1.000
_cell.length_c   1.000
_cell.angle_alpha   90.00
_cell.angle_beta   90.00
_cell.angle_gamma   90.00
#
_symmetry.space_group_name_H-M   'P 1'
#
loop_
_entity.id
_entity.type
_entity.pdbx_description
1 polymer ?
#
loop_
_entity_poly.entity_id
_entity_poly.type
_entity_poly.pdbx_seq_one_letter_code
_entity_poly.pdbx_strand_id
1 'polypeptide(L)'
;MIQQSQRSPNPEPKKILSEILLEFVIEIQEPRKASNPQMIVKKILELVKPQYFKCVEIICNLIRKSDDYINEGREEQKITNLVENFAQNWQESDDSQHLQEIKNKIIESQRSLSLLSLYKQIIINQDIHLDGTNSNDLEYLIDLGLVVREDTVLRVSNIVYEKVFNLNFIEQELNSHVNKIVSEKWTFTLDLRETQKEQIINLITLNIPQLAKKTNNLETLISLILTSSKPDIALLELLLKLFAETEDKNFTSDNDQENPKSLIRPYLIDNWETKSNSLSVYFQGIKQKLITNNNCDAFWLLVTYRYVLQGKDTPFNADQETQELLNLKLVLTNQANKLTVSNEIYYKVIFNENWVGKQLAQIPKPQSQNILALLDSNDFEGDITILKSKFPHNFKTIIEEILSWTHEHQSLTKKIVEFVGSLEVESENVKDWFEKNVIYSQNLGEYLREAVNDFKILIRSRVAKLEGVKEIDQINLSLVKLTTKFRQNPLIIAKAILEHTDGEPESIKNLVDLILPDDSIIRTEADGHKIPELVKSLENPNLEVVLSMPKINIDQLLNQIVEEQEGLEAIVLINLTKSLPQYHNSDLRLNNERLFNDLFRTNRGISKALANFASLQSIPKALNTFGQETNKGQLDYAIFLFKNEDKKNIDSGGLIVVYFTIFEGVPFAICYIATKEAFLASILLSCEESIDQIRDGLKEKYEQYE
;
A
#
# COMPACT_ATOMS: atom_id res chain seq x y z
N MET A 1 65.20 -14.92 -12.78
CA MET A 1 66.14 -16.06 -12.81
C MET A 1 65.45 -17.21 -13.53
N ILE A 2 66.11 -17.69 -14.57
CA ILE A 2 65.67 -18.71 -15.51
C ILE A 2 65.76 -20.08 -14.82
N GLN A 3 64.68 -20.85 -14.79
CA GLN A 3 64.76 -22.31 -14.67
C GLN A 3 64.37 -22.90 -16.02
N GLN A 4 65.40 -23.16 -16.84
CA GLN A 4 65.35 -24.09 -17.95
C GLN A 4 65.12 -25.49 -17.37
N SER A 5 63.89 -25.99 -17.46
CA SER A 5 63.66 -27.43 -17.34
C SER A 5 64.02 -28.07 -18.68
N GLN A 6 64.84 -29.11 -18.59
CA GLN A 6 65.34 -29.91 -19.69
C GLN A 6 64.15 -30.51 -20.46
N ARG A 7 63.88 -30.01 -21.68
CA ARG A 7 63.13 -30.78 -22.68
C ARG A 7 64.13 -31.65 -23.44
N SER A 8 64.00 -32.96 -23.27
CA SER A 8 64.52 -33.96 -24.20
C SER A 8 64.13 -33.58 -25.64
N PRO A 9 64.98 -33.82 -26.66
CA PRO A 9 64.66 -33.40 -28.02
C PRO A 9 63.51 -34.27 -28.54
N ASN A 10 62.34 -33.65 -28.67
CA ASN A 10 61.20 -34.22 -29.37
C ASN A 10 61.67 -34.54 -30.81
N PRO A 11 61.51 -35.76 -31.35
CA PRO A 11 61.97 -36.08 -32.69
C PRO A 11 61.41 -35.07 -33.71
N GLU A 12 62.26 -34.60 -34.63
CA GLU A 12 61.86 -33.59 -35.60
C GLU A 12 60.60 -34.04 -36.37
N PRO A 13 59.56 -33.19 -36.51
CA PRO A 13 58.29 -33.54 -37.17
C PRO A 13 58.46 -34.13 -38.58
N LYS A 14 59.51 -33.71 -39.29
CA LYS A 14 59.89 -34.23 -40.62
C LYS A 14 60.29 -35.71 -40.56
N LYS A 15 60.97 -36.15 -39.50
CA LYS A 15 61.40 -37.54 -39.31
C LYS A 15 60.20 -38.45 -39.04
N ILE A 16 59.30 -38.02 -38.14
CA ILE A 16 58.06 -38.75 -37.83
C ILE A 16 57.19 -38.91 -39.09
N LEU A 17 56.99 -37.83 -39.85
CA LEU A 17 56.22 -37.88 -41.09
C LEU A 17 56.86 -38.82 -42.13
N SER A 18 58.19 -38.82 -42.24
CA SER A 18 58.88 -39.71 -43.17
C SER A 18 58.73 -41.19 -42.81
N GLU A 19 58.72 -41.51 -41.50
CA GLU A 19 58.49 -42.87 -41.00
C GLU A 19 57.05 -43.32 -41.29
N ILE A 20 56.05 -42.48 -40.96
CA ILE A 20 54.62 -42.76 -41.21
C ILE A 20 54.36 -43.04 -42.70
N LEU A 21 54.87 -42.19 -43.59
CA LEU A 21 54.64 -42.34 -45.03
C LEU A 21 55.37 -43.54 -45.62
N LEU A 22 56.58 -43.87 -45.13
CA LEU A 22 57.32 -45.04 -45.59
C LEU A 22 56.60 -46.34 -45.20
N GLU A 23 56.18 -46.45 -43.95
CA GLU A 23 55.40 -47.60 -43.47
C GLU A 23 54.08 -47.71 -44.24
N PHE A 24 53.37 -46.60 -44.43
CA PHE A 24 52.12 -46.57 -45.17
C PHE A 24 52.26 -47.08 -46.61
N VAL A 25 53.30 -46.65 -47.34
CA VAL A 25 53.52 -47.10 -48.73
C VAL A 25 53.79 -48.61 -48.81
N ILE A 26 54.58 -49.14 -47.88
CA ILE A 26 54.90 -50.58 -47.81
C ILE A 26 53.60 -51.37 -47.55
N GLU A 27 52.77 -50.90 -46.61
CA GLU A 27 51.55 -51.59 -46.20
C GLU A 27 50.43 -51.57 -47.24
N ILE A 28 50.38 -50.58 -48.14
CA ILE A 28 49.39 -50.56 -49.23
C ILE A 28 49.88 -51.28 -50.50
N GLN A 29 51.17 -51.64 -50.57
CA GLN A 29 51.76 -52.44 -51.65
C GLN A 29 51.45 -53.95 -51.51
N GLU A 30 51.61 -54.51 -50.31
CA GLU A 30 51.45 -55.95 -50.04
C GLU A 30 50.00 -56.45 -49.80
N PRO A 31 48.97 -55.62 -50.08
CA PRO A 31 47.64 -56.09 -50.51
C PRO A 31 47.21 -55.54 -51.89
N ARG A 32 48.09 -54.80 -52.61
CA ARG A 32 47.75 -54.01 -53.81
C ARG A 32 46.48 -53.19 -53.64
N LYS A 33 46.42 -52.32 -52.62
CA LYS A 33 45.24 -51.47 -52.40
C LYS A 33 45.07 -50.35 -53.42
N ALA A 34 46.08 -50.08 -54.24
CA ALA A 34 46.05 -48.99 -55.22
C ALA A 34 46.89 -49.29 -56.46
N SER A 35 46.48 -48.72 -57.60
CA SER A 35 47.25 -48.77 -58.85
C SER A 35 48.60 -48.06 -58.72
N ASN A 36 48.65 -46.96 -57.96
CA ASN A 36 49.88 -46.20 -57.72
C ASN A 36 49.96 -45.68 -56.28
N PRO A 37 50.53 -46.47 -55.34
CA PRO A 37 50.76 -46.08 -53.95
C PRO A 37 51.49 -44.74 -53.78
N GLN A 38 52.43 -44.43 -54.67
CA GLN A 38 53.22 -43.18 -54.60
C GLN A 38 52.37 -41.97 -55.01
N MET A 39 51.45 -42.14 -55.96
CA MET A 39 50.50 -41.10 -56.33
C MET A 39 49.55 -40.76 -55.18
N ILE A 40 49.13 -41.75 -54.40
CA ILE A 40 48.32 -41.51 -53.20
C ILE A 40 49.07 -40.62 -52.21
N VAL A 41 50.32 -40.95 -51.87
CA VAL A 41 51.11 -40.11 -50.96
C VAL A 41 51.27 -38.69 -51.49
N LYS A 42 51.53 -38.54 -52.80
CA LYS A 42 51.58 -37.23 -53.45
C LYS A 42 50.27 -36.48 -53.27
N LYS A 43 49.12 -37.13 -53.51
CA LYS A 43 47.79 -36.53 -53.33
C LYS A 43 47.46 -36.18 -51.89
N ILE A 44 47.86 -37.00 -50.93
CA ILE A 44 47.70 -36.69 -49.50
C ILE A 44 48.49 -35.41 -49.15
N LEU A 45 49.72 -35.29 -49.63
CA LEU A 45 50.57 -34.12 -49.37
C LEU A 45 50.14 -32.86 -50.13
N GLU A 46 49.43 -33.00 -51.26
CA GLU A 46 48.75 -31.90 -51.95
C GLU A 46 47.54 -31.39 -51.15
N LEU A 47 46.78 -32.29 -50.51
CA LEU A 47 45.58 -31.96 -49.72
C LEU A 47 45.88 -31.51 -48.27
N VAL A 48 46.97 -32.00 -47.69
CA VAL A 48 47.39 -31.73 -46.31
C VAL A 48 48.89 -31.48 -46.28
N LYS A 49 49.28 -30.25 -45.93
CA LYS A 49 50.70 -29.89 -45.85
C LYS A 49 51.45 -30.74 -44.81
N PRO A 50 52.75 -31.04 -45.03
CA PRO A 50 53.59 -31.84 -44.12
C PRO A 50 53.58 -31.43 -42.64
N GLN A 51 53.37 -30.14 -42.36
CA GLN A 51 53.28 -29.61 -40.99
C GLN A 51 52.10 -30.17 -40.19
N TYR A 52 51.05 -30.66 -40.85
CA TYR A 52 49.86 -31.27 -40.23
C TYR A 52 49.98 -32.80 -40.22
N PHE A 53 51.11 -33.34 -39.76
CA PHE A 53 51.43 -34.77 -39.84
C PHE A 53 50.36 -35.69 -39.20
N LYS A 54 49.68 -35.23 -38.15
CA LYS A 54 48.56 -35.98 -37.54
C LYS A 54 47.34 -36.09 -38.47
N CYS A 55 47.07 -35.08 -39.29
CA CYS A 55 46.01 -35.16 -40.31
C CYS A 55 46.41 -36.09 -41.46
N VAL A 56 47.71 -36.11 -41.81
CA VAL A 56 48.25 -37.10 -42.77
C VAL A 56 48.07 -38.52 -42.23
N GLU A 57 48.40 -38.75 -40.95
CA GLU A 57 48.21 -40.04 -40.27
C GLU A 57 46.75 -40.50 -40.27
N ILE A 58 45.80 -39.60 -39.99
CA ILE A 58 44.37 -39.90 -40.11
C ILE A 58 44.03 -40.40 -41.52
N ILE A 59 44.43 -39.69 -42.58
CA ILE A 59 44.14 -40.11 -43.96
C ILE A 59 44.77 -41.46 -44.28
N CYS A 60 46.02 -41.70 -43.86
CA CYS A 60 46.69 -42.99 -44.01
C CYS A 60 45.90 -44.12 -43.31
N ASN A 61 45.44 -43.90 -42.07
CA ASN A 61 44.64 -44.86 -41.32
C ASN A 61 43.28 -45.14 -41.96
N LEU A 62 42.61 -44.12 -42.51
CA LEU A 62 41.37 -44.30 -43.26
C LEU A 62 41.56 -45.17 -44.51
N ILE A 63 42.66 -44.97 -45.25
CA ILE A 63 42.99 -45.80 -46.42
C ILE A 63 43.36 -47.23 -45.99
N ARG A 64 44.11 -47.39 -44.89
CA ARG A 64 44.43 -48.71 -44.32
C ARG A 64 43.17 -49.50 -43.97
N LYS A 65 42.16 -48.85 -43.38
CA LYS A 65 40.89 -49.46 -42.97
C LYS A 65 39.89 -49.64 -44.13
N SER A 66 40.08 -48.94 -45.25
CA SER A 66 39.25 -49.07 -46.44
C SER A 66 39.57 -50.37 -47.21
N ASP A 67 38.53 -51.09 -47.59
CA ASP A 67 38.63 -52.29 -48.45
C ASP A 67 38.64 -51.95 -49.95
N ASP A 68 38.33 -50.71 -50.31
CA ASP A 68 38.20 -50.29 -51.70
C ASP A 68 39.55 -50.12 -52.40
N TYR A 69 39.67 -50.72 -53.60
CA TYR A 69 40.80 -50.53 -54.48
C TYR A 69 40.80 -49.12 -55.11
N ILE A 70 41.95 -48.44 -55.02
CA ILE A 70 42.12 -47.08 -55.53
C ILE A 70 42.67 -47.12 -56.96
N ASN A 71 41.79 -46.83 -57.92
CA ASN A 71 42.14 -46.75 -59.35
C ASN A 71 42.95 -45.47 -59.65
N GLU A 72 43.80 -45.57 -60.67
CA GLU A 72 44.56 -44.44 -61.21
C GLU A 72 43.63 -43.29 -61.63
N GLY A 73 43.97 -42.07 -61.24
CA GLY A 73 43.20 -40.85 -61.52
C GLY A 73 42.01 -40.62 -60.60
N ARG A 74 41.73 -41.51 -59.63
CA ARG A 74 40.65 -41.36 -58.64
C ARG A 74 41.16 -41.17 -57.21
N GLU A 75 42.47 -41.06 -57.01
CA GLU A 75 43.10 -41.00 -55.69
C GLU A 75 42.54 -39.85 -54.85
N GLU A 76 42.51 -38.64 -55.42
CA GLU A 76 42.03 -37.43 -54.76
C GLU A 76 40.55 -37.54 -54.38
N GLN A 77 39.69 -37.95 -55.32
CA GLN A 77 38.27 -38.17 -55.07
C GLN A 77 38.06 -39.20 -53.96
N LYS A 78 38.85 -40.27 -53.95
CA LYS A 78 38.73 -41.32 -52.96
C LYS A 78 39.16 -40.84 -51.58
N ILE A 79 40.26 -40.10 -51.48
CA ILE A 79 40.71 -39.47 -50.23
C ILE A 79 39.63 -38.52 -49.70
N THR A 80 39.10 -37.64 -50.54
CA THR A 80 38.04 -36.70 -50.15
C THR A 80 36.79 -37.43 -49.62
N ASN A 81 36.32 -38.47 -50.31
CA ASN A 81 35.16 -39.25 -49.86
C ASN A 81 35.43 -39.96 -48.52
N LEU A 82 36.64 -40.48 -48.30
CA LEU A 82 37.02 -41.10 -47.03
C LEU A 82 37.03 -40.08 -45.89
N VAL A 83 37.57 -38.89 -46.13
CA VAL A 83 37.58 -37.79 -45.15
C VAL A 83 36.16 -37.31 -44.85
N GLU A 84 35.29 -37.20 -45.86
CA GLU A 84 33.87 -36.85 -45.67
C GLU A 84 33.12 -37.88 -44.83
N ASN A 85 33.31 -39.17 -45.10
CA ASN A 85 32.71 -40.24 -44.31
C ASN A 85 33.25 -40.24 -42.86
N PHE A 86 34.56 -40.05 -42.69
CA PHE A 86 35.17 -39.92 -41.38
C PHE A 86 34.60 -38.73 -40.60
N ALA A 87 34.41 -37.57 -41.25
CA ALA A 87 33.88 -36.37 -40.62
C ALA A 87 32.44 -36.53 -40.08
N GLN A 88 31.68 -37.55 -40.48
CA GLN A 88 30.36 -37.81 -39.92
C GLN A 88 30.43 -38.46 -38.52
N ASN A 89 31.43 -39.31 -38.27
CA ASN A 89 31.54 -40.11 -37.04
C ASN A 89 32.92 -39.97 -36.37
N TRP A 90 33.66 -38.90 -36.67
CA TRP A 90 35.03 -38.71 -36.21
C TRP A 90 35.14 -38.77 -34.69
N GLN A 91 34.08 -38.37 -33.98
CA GLN A 91 34.06 -38.30 -32.52
C GLN A 91 34.19 -39.67 -31.83
N GLU A 92 33.80 -40.75 -32.52
CA GLU A 92 33.85 -42.13 -32.03
C GLU A 92 35.12 -42.87 -32.52
N SER A 93 35.97 -42.20 -33.29
CA SER A 93 37.16 -42.80 -33.88
C SER A 93 38.39 -42.68 -32.98
N ASP A 94 39.13 -43.78 -32.82
CA ASP A 94 40.41 -43.80 -32.11
C ASP A 94 41.46 -42.86 -32.73
N ASP A 95 41.37 -42.61 -34.05
CA ASP A 95 42.30 -41.74 -34.79
C ASP A 95 42.04 -40.24 -34.56
N SER A 96 40.99 -39.90 -33.80
CA SER A 96 40.50 -38.53 -33.68
C SER A 96 41.05 -37.73 -32.50
N GLN A 97 41.93 -38.30 -31.68
CA GLN A 97 42.42 -37.66 -30.44
C GLN A 97 42.88 -36.23 -30.67
N HIS A 98 43.62 -35.97 -31.75
CA HIS A 98 44.07 -34.62 -32.11
C HIS A 98 42.94 -33.65 -32.44
N LEU A 99 41.91 -34.14 -33.14
CA LEU A 99 40.71 -33.35 -33.46
C LEU A 99 39.91 -33.05 -32.18
N GLN A 100 39.85 -34.00 -31.25
CA GLN A 100 39.24 -33.80 -29.93
C GLN A 100 40.00 -32.77 -29.10
N GLU A 101 41.34 -32.80 -29.10
CA GLU A 101 42.18 -31.80 -28.44
C GLU A 101 41.92 -30.38 -28.99
N ILE A 102 41.82 -30.24 -30.32
CA ILE A 102 41.48 -28.95 -30.95
C ILE A 102 40.06 -28.52 -30.59
N LYS A 103 39.08 -29.43 -30.69
CA LYS A 103 37.69 -29.19 -30.29
C LYS A 103 37.62 -28.66 -28.86
N ASN A 104 38.24 -29.36 -27.92
CA ASN A 104 38.22 -28.99 -26.50
C ASN A 104 38.88 -27.62 -26.27
N LYS A 105 40.01 -27.33 -26.93
CA LYS A 105 40.67 -26.01 -26.84
C LYS A 105 39.82 -24.83 -27.33
N ILE A 106 38.89 -25.07 -28.25
CA ILE A 106 37.95 -24.05 -28.73
C ILE A 106 36.78 -23.93 -27.77
N ILE A 107 36.15 -25.06 -27.41
CA ILE A 107 34.91 -25.10 -26.63
C ILE A 107 35.14 -24.70 -25.15
N GLU A 108 36.27 -25.08 -24.57
CA GLU A 108 36.62 -24.76 -23.18
C GLU A 108 37.23 -23.35 -23.03
N SER A 109 37.50 -22.67 -24.15
CA SER A 109 37.96 -21.29 -24.14
C SER A 109 36.86 -20.37 -23.61
N GLN A 110 37.26 -19.34 -22.86
CA GLN A 110 36.36 -18.23 -22.46
C GLN A 110 35.91 -17.38 -23.66
N ARG A 111 36.50 -17.60 -24.84
CA ARG A 111 36.23 -16.93 -26.12
C ARG A 111 35.63 -17.91 -27.14
N SER A 112 35.01 -19.00 -26.68
CA SER A 112 34.48 -20.06 -27.54
C SER A 112 33.52 -19.51 -28.59
N LEU A 113 32.59 -18.64 -28.20
CA LEU A 113 31.59 -18.08 -29.12
C LEU A 113 32.22 -17.18 -30.19
N SER A 114 33.22 -16.36 -29.83
CA SER A 114 33.89 -15.49 -30.79
C SER A 114 34.80 -16.29 -31.73
N LEU A 115 35.53 -17.29 -31.22
CA LEU A 115 36.35 -18.21 -32.01
C LEU A 115 35.51 -18.98 -33.05
N LEU A 116 34.39 -19.57 -32.61
CA LEU A 116 33.47 -20.29 -33.49
C LEU A 116 32.83 -19.36 -34.53
N SER A 117 32.44 -18.15 -34.14
CA SER A 117 31.89 -17.15 -35.06
C SER A 117 32.90 -16.71 -36.13
N LEU A 118 34.15 -16.45 -35.72
CA LEU A 118 35.22 -16.07 -36.63
C LEU A 118 35.55 -17.22 -37.60
N TYR A 119 35.67 -18.44 -37.08
CA TYR A 119 35.92 -19.60 -37.93
C TYR A 119 34.78 -19.86 -38.92
N LYS A 120 33.51 -19.67 -38.50
CA LYS A 120 32.34 -19.70 -39.39
C LYS A 120 32.45 -18.68 -40.52
N GLN A 121 32.86 -17.44 -40.21
CA GLN A 121 33.05 -16.40 -41.23
C GLN A 121 34.13 -16.79 -42.24
N ILE A 122 35.24 -17.39 -41.79
CA ILE A 122 36.33 -17.85 -42.66
C ILE A 122 35.85 -18.96 -43.60
N ILE A 123 35.07 -19.93 -43.10
CA ILE A 123 34.51 -21.01 -43.92
C ILE A 123 33.53 -20.48 -44.98
N ILE A 124 32.65 -19.54 -44.60
CA ILE A 124 31.62 -19.01 -45.52
C ILE A 124 32.23 -18.12 -46.59
N ASN A 125 33.16 -17.23 -46.22
CA ASN A 125 33.61 -16.18 -47.11
C ASN A 125 34.79 -16.58 -48.00
N GLN A 126 35.49 -17.69 -47.69
CA GLN A 126 36.65 -18.31 -48.40
C GLN A 126 37.82 -17.39 -48.83
N ASP A 127 37.65 -16.06 -48.86
CA ASP A 127 38.61 -15.05 -49.28
C ASP A 127 38.45 -13.74 -48.46
N ILE A 128 38.60 -13.79 -47.14
CA ILE A 128 38.54 -12.57 -46.29
C ILE A 128 39.83 -11.76 -46.47
N HIS A 129 39.72 -10.53 -46.98
CA HIS A 129 40.81 -9.55 -46.97
C HIS A 129 41.12 -9.08 -45.53
N LEU A 130 42.41 -8.99 -45.20
CA LEU A 130 42.96 -8.68 -43.87
C LEU A 130 42.59 -7.30 -43.28
N ASP A 131 41.86 -6.45 -44.02
CA ASP A 131 41.48 -5.11 -43.59
C ASP A 131 40.34 -5.16 -42.54
N GLY A 132 40.71 -5.52 -41.31
CA GLY A 132 39.84 -5.43 -40.13
C GLY A 132 39.97 -6.55 -39.11
N THR A 133 40.70 -7.63 -39.41
CA THR A 133 40.68 -8.88 -38.64
C THR A 133 42.01 -9.16 -37.93
N ASN A 134 42.58 -8.20 -37.20
CA ASN A 134 43.71 -8.48 -36.29
C ASN A 134 43.18 -8.71 -34.86
N SER A 135 42.27 -9.67 -34.71
CA SER A 135 41.76 -10.13 -33.41
C SER A 135 42.72 -11.15 -32.79
N ASN A 136 42.90 -11.11 -31.47
CA ASN A 136 43.56 -12.17 -30.69
C ASN A 136 42.93 -13.56 -30.94
N ASP A 137 41.69 -13.62 -31.42
CA ASP A 137 41.00 -14.85 -31.79
C ASP A 137 41.53 -15.43 -33.11
N LEU A 138 41.90 -14.58 -34.08
CA LEU A 138 42.47 -15.04 -35.34
C LEU A 138 43.83 -15.70 -35.11
N GLU A 139 44.70 -15.03 -34.34
CA GLU A 139 46.02 -15.57 -34.02
C GLU A 139 45.88 -16.88 -33.21
N TYR A 140 44.90 -16.99 -32.33
CA TYR A 140 44.62 -18.25 -31.62
C TYR A 140 44.17 -19.37 -32.57
N LEU A 141 43.31 -19.09 -33.57
CA LEU A 141 42.93 -20.09 -34.59
C LEU A 141 44.11 -20.50 -35.49
N ILE A 142 45.04 -19.59 -35.74
CA ILE A 142 46.29 -19.87 -36.47
C ILE A 142 47.22 -20.73 -35.62
N ASP A 143 47.37 -20.44 -34.33
CA ASP A 143 48.18 -21.21 -33.38
C ASP A 143 47.64 -22.64 -33.18
N LEU A 144 46.32 -22.82 -33.23
CA LEU A 144 45.68 -24.15 -33.27
C LEU A 144 45.91 -24.87 -34.60
N GLY A 145 46.41 -24.16 -35.62
CA GLY A 145 46.64 -24.66 -36.95
C GLY A 145 45.36 -24.84 -37.77
N LEU A 146 44.21 -24.33 -37.33
CA LEU A 146 42.93 -24.45 -38.03
C LEU A 146 42.86 -23.55 -39.26
N VAL A 147 43.45 -22.36 -39.14
CA VAL A 147 43.45 -21.32 -40.17
C VAL A 147 44.88 -21.04 -40.59
N VAL A 148 45.07 -20.74 -41.87
CA VAL A 148 46.35 -20.26 -42.41
C VAL A 148 46.15 -18.92 -43.11
N ARG A 149 47.19 -18.09 -43.04
CA ARG A 149 47.29 -16.86 -43.81
C ARG A 149 48.16 -17.14 -45.03
N GLU A 150 47.53 -17.26 -46.20
CA GLU A 150 48.22 -17.42 -47.47
C GLU A 150 48.06 -16.14 -48.27
N ASP A 151 49.19 -15.49 -48.56
CA ASP A 151 49.25 -14.16 -49.18
C ASP A 151 48.41 -13.11 -48.41
N THR A 152 47.27 -12.71 -48.98
CA THR A 152 46.32 -11.72 -48.42
C THR A 152 45.00 -12.34 -47.98
N VAL A 153 44.91 -13.66 -47.93
CA VAL A 153 43.67 -14.40 -47.73
C VAL A 153 43.78 -15.35 -46.54
N LEU A 154 42.70 -15.41 -45.75
CA LEU A 154 42.52 -16.40 -44.67
C LEU A 154 41.77 -17.63 -45.19
N ARG A 155 42.32 -18.83 -44.98
CA ARG A 155 41.70 -20.11 -45.37
C ARG A 155 41.79 -21.14 -44.26
N VAL A 156 40.88 -22.12 -44.28
CA VAL A 156 41.01 -23.32 -43.46
C VAL A 156 42.24 -24.10 -43.91
N SER A 157 43.04 -24.59 -42.96
CA SER A 157 44.40 -25.04 -43.25
C SER A 157 44.51 -26.34 -44.04
N ASN A 158 43.51 -27.21 -43.96
CA ASN A 158 43.47 -28.48 -44.67
C ASN A 158 42.05 -29.06 -44.73
N ILE A 159 41.86 -30.02 -45.65
CA ILE A 159 40.56 -30.65 -45.92
C ILE A 159 39.99 -31.42 -44.73
N VAL A 160 40.83 -32.01 -43.85
CA VAL A 160 40.34 -32.76 -42.68
C VAL A 160 39.64 -31.81 -41.73
N TYR A 161 40.27 -30.68 -41.39
CA TYR A 161 39.65 -29.67 -40.52
C TYR A 161 38.42 -29.02 -41.15
N GLU A 162 38.44 -28.77 -42.46
CA GLU A 162 37.28 -28.21 -43.18
C GLU A 162 36.07 -29.13 -43.10
N LYS A 163 36.26 -30.44 -43.29
CA LYS A 163 35.16 -31.42 -43.26
C LYS A 163 34.71 -31.76 -41.86
N VAL A 164 35.63 -31.86 -40.90
CA VAL A 164 35.36 -32.19 -39.49
C VAL A 164 34.72 -31.01 -38.76
N PHE A 165 35.35 -29.84 -38.80
CA PHE A 165 34.83 -28.62 -38.18
C PHE A 165 34.00 -27.83 -39.20
N ASN A 166 33.02 -28.49 -39.79
CA ASN A 166 32.15 -27.89 -40.81
C ASN A 166 31.10 -26.95 -40.19
N LEU A 167 30.28 -26.31 -41.04
CA LEU A 167 29.22 -25.39 -40.60
C LEU A 167 28.22 -26.04 -39.63
N ASN A 168 27.86 -27.31 -39.83
CA ASN A 168 26.95 -28.02 -38.94
C ASN A 168 27.55 -28.20 -37.55
N PHE A 169 28.82 -28.62 -37.46
CA PHE A 169 29.54 -28.69 -36.18
C PHE A 169 29.54 -27.33 -35.47
N ILE A 170 29.85 -26.25 -36.19
CA ILE A 170 29.93 -24.90 -35.62
C ILE A 170 28.56 -24.44 -35.11
N GLU A 171 27.50 -24.67 -35.87
CA GLU A 171 26.13 -24.29 -35.47
C GLU A 171 25.64 -25.08 -34.26
N GLN A 172 25.96 -26.38 -34.20
CA GLN A 172 25.68 -27.22 -33.04
C GLN A 172 26.40 -26.72 -31.78
N GLU A 173 27.70 -26.43 -31.86
CA GLU A 173 28.47 -25.97 -30.71
C GLU A 173 28.10 -24.55 -30.29
N LEU A 174 27.82 -23.63 -31.24
CA LEU A 174 27.29 -22.29 -30.92
C LEU A 174 25.95 -22.38 -30.17
N ASN A 175 24.99 -23.16 -30.69
CA ASN A 175 23.70 -23.33 -30.05
C ASN A 175 23.81 -24.02 -28.69
N SER A 176 24.68 -25.03 -28.55
CA SER A 176 24.95 -25.71 -27.29
C SER A 176 25.50 -24.74 -26.23
N HIS A 177 26.49 -23.94 -26.61
CA HIS A 177 27.13 -22.98 -25.71
C HIS A 177 26.18 -21.83 -25.33
N VAL A 178 25.41 -21.29 -26.29
CA VAL A 178 24.37 -20.28 -26.01
C VAL A 178 23.29 -20.87 -25.10
N ASN A 179 22.82 -22.09 -25.37
CA ASN A 179 21.84 -22.79 -24.54
C ASN A 179 22.33 -22.93 -23.10
N LYS A 180 23.61 -23.25 -22.89
CA LYS A 180 24.22 -23.30 -21.56
C LYS A 180 24.11 -21.95 -20.86
N ILE A 181 24.54 -20.85 -21.49
CA ILE A 181 24.48 -19.50 -20.90
C ILE A 181 23.03 -19.09 -20.62
N VAL A 182 22.12 -19.34 -21.57
CA VAL A 182 20.68 -19.04 -21.44
C VAL A 182 20.09 -19.81 -20.25
N SER A 183 20.39 -21.11 -20.12
CA SER A 183 19.90 -21.95 -19.03
C SER A 183 20.51 -21.56 -17.67
N GLU A 184 21.73 -21.03 -17.65
CA GLU A 184 22.37 -20.52 -16.43
C GLU A 184 21.76 -19.18 -15.96
N LYS A 185 21.40 -18.27 -16.88
CA LYS A 185 20.91 -16.93 -16.52
C LYS A 185 19.38 -16.86 -16.41
N TRP A 186 18.68 -17.61 -17.26
CA TRP A 186 17.22 -17.65 -17.28
C TRP A 186 16.73 -18.95 -16.67
N THR A 187 15.85 -18.82 -15.68
CA THR A 187 15.19 -19.95 -15.05
C THR A 187 13.89 -20.17 -15.79
N PHE A 188 13.82 -21.26 -16.54
CA PHE A 188 12.62 -21.68 -17.26
C PHE A 188 11.80 -22.55 -16.31
N THR A 189 10.70 -22.02 -15.76
CA THR A 189 9.67 -22.82 -15.08
C THR A 189 8.78 -23.50 -16.12
N LEU A 190 7.90 -24.43 -15.71
CA LEU A 190 6.92 -25.08 -16.59
C LEU A 190 6.08 -24.08 -17.42
N ASP A 191 5.94 -22.83 -16.95
CA ASP A 191 5.18 -21.76 -17.61
C ASP A 191 5.92 -21.09 -18.78
N LEU A 192 7.26 -21.15 -18.79
CA LEU A 192 8.08 -20.76 -19.94
C LEU A 192 8.29 -21.99 -20.83
N ARG A 193 7.51 -22.07 -21.91
CA ARG A 193 7.53 -23.22 -22.84
C ARG A 193 8.93 -23.37 -23.45
N GLU A 194 9.39 -24.60 -23.69
CA GLU A 194 10.64 -24.90 -24.42
C GLU A 194 10.76 -24.10 -25.74
N THR A 195 9.62 -23.76 -26.37
CA THR A 195 9.55 -22.90 -27.54
C THR A 195 10.11 -21.49 -27.32
N GLN A 196 9.91 -20.90 -26.14
CA GLN A 196 10.47 -19.58 -25.79
C GLN A 196 11.97 -19.66 -25.54
N LYS A 197 12.45 -20.76 -24.97
CA LYS A 197 13.88 -21.02 -24.80
C LYS A 197 14.58 -21.12 -26.16
N GLU A 198 14.00 -21.88 -27.08
CA GLU A 198 14.48 -21.96 -28.48
C GLU A 198 14.48 -20.58 -29.16
N GLN A 199 13.42 -19.78 -28.98
CA GLN A 199 13.36 -18.42 -29.51
C GLN A 199 14.51 -17.55 -28.99
N ILE A 200 14.80 -17.58 -27.69
CA ILE A 200 15.89 -16.81 -27.07
C ILE A 200 17.25 -17.25 -27.62
N ILE A 201 17.48 -18.58 -27.70
CA ILE A 201 18.72 -19.13 -28.26
C ILE A 201 18.89 -18.65 -29.70
N ASN A 202 17.86 -18.78 -30.54
CA ASN A 202 17.91 -18.35 -31.94
C ASN A 202 18.18 -16.84 -32.07
N LEU A 203 17.53 -16.00 -31.27
CA LEU A 203 17.75 -14.55 -31.26
C LEU A 203 19.20 -14.20 -30.95
N ILE A 204 19.80 -14.85 -29.94
CA ILE A 204 21.20 -14.60 -29.57
C ILE A 204 22.13 -15.11 -30.67
N THR A 205 21.97 -16.35 -31.11
CA THR A 205 22.81 -16.98 -32.15
C THR A 205 22.84 -16.15 -33.44
N LEU A 206 21.70 -15.58 -33.86
CA LEU A 206 21.62 -14.71 -35.03
C LEU A 206 22.39 -13.38 -34.87
N ASN A 207 22.50 -12.86 -33.65
CA ASN A 207 23.18 -11.58 -33.38
C ASN A 207 24.67 -11.73 -33.03
N ILE A 208 25.15 -12.94 -32.73
CA ILE A 208 26.56 -13.25 -32.43
C ILE A 208 27.54 -12.58 -33.42
N PRO A 209 27.37 -12.66 -34.76
CA PRO A 209 28.35 -12.10 -35.69
C PRO A 209 28.54 -10.58 -35.58
N GLN A 210 27.50 -9.84 -35.20
CA GLN A 210 27.61 -8.39 -35.00
C GLN A 210 28.17 -8.07 -33.62
N LEU A 211 27.73 -8.78 -32.58
CA LEU A 211 28.22 -8.59 -31.21
C LEU A 211 29.71 -8.95 -31.08
N ALA A 212 30.17 -9.99 -31.77
CA ALA A 212 31.58 -10.41 -31.78
C ALA A 212 32.53 -9.34 -32.35
N LYS A 213 32.02 -8.39 -33.14
CA LYS A 213 32.83 -7.25 -33.63
C LYS A 213 33.00 -6.14 -32.60
N LYS A 214 32.27 -6.21 -31.49
CA LYS A 214 32.12 -5.13 -30.50
C LYS A 214 32.73 -5.47 -29.14
N THR A 215 33.19 -6.71 -28.97
CA THR A 215 33.77 -7.18 -27.72
C THR A 215 34.69 -8.37 -27.95
N ASN A 216 35.73 -8.48 -27.12
CA ASN A 216 36.61 -9.64 -27.05
C ASN A 216 36.06 -10.74 -26.10
N ASN A 217 35.02 -10.43 -25.31
CA ASN A 217 34.41 -11.37 -24.37
C ASN A 217 32.88 -11.38 -24.59
N LEU A 218 32.49 -12.20 -25.57
CA LEU A 218 31.11 -12.25 -26.03
C LEU A 218 30.19 -12.94 -25.02
N GLU A 219 30.70 -13.94 -24.31
CA GLU A 219 30.04 -14.71 -23.27
C GLU A 219 29.59 -13.81 -22.10
N THR A 220 30.46 -12.87 -21.68
CA THR A 220 30.15 -11.89 -20.63
C THR A 220 29.12 -10.87 -21.11
N LEU A 221 29.24 -10.40 -22.36
CA LEU A 221 28.26 -9.47 -22.93
C LEU A 221 26.88 -10.13 -23.07
N ILE A 222 26.80 -11.34 -23.60
CA ILE A 222 25.55 -12.11 -23.70
C ILE A 222 24.98 -12.36 -22.30
N SER A 223 25.81 -12.75 -21.34
CA SER A 223 25.40 -12.92 -19.94
C SER A 223 24.80 -11.64 -19.35
N LEU A 224 25.41 -10.48 -19.61
CA LEU A 224 24.90 -9.18 -19.19
C LEU A 224 23.55 -8.89 -19.84
N ILE A 225 23.45 -9.03 -21.17
CA ILE A 225 22.22 -8.75 -21.93
C ILE A 225 21.09 -9.65 -21.43
N LEU A 226 21.36 -10.93 -21.20
CA LEU A 226 20.40 -11.88 -20.65
C LEU A 226 19.95 -11.50 -19.23
N THR A 227 20.91 -11.18 -18.35
CA THR A 227 20.59 -10.78 -16.97
C THR A 227 19.79 -9.47 -16.93
N SER A 228 20.06 -8.57 -17.87
CA SER A 228 19.44 -7.26 -17.98
C SER A 228 18.12 -7.27 -18.75
N SER A 229 17.80 -8.33 -19.47
CA SER A 229 16.53 -8.45 -20.22
C SER A 229 15.52 -9.35 -19.51
N LYS A 230 15.96 -10.30 -18.68
CA LYS A 230 15.09 -11.27 -18.01
C LYS A 230 13.93 -10.58 -17.27
N PRO A 231 12.70 -11.10 -17.36
CA PRO A 231 12.21 -12.21 -18.19
C PRO A 231 11.68 -11.76 -19.57
N ASP A 232 11.93 -10.52 -20.01
CA ASP A 232 11.29 -9.96 -21.19
C ASP A 232 12.10 -10.14 -22.49
N ILE A 233 11.59 -11.02 -23.37
CA ILE A 233 12.14 -11.25 -24.71
C ILE A 233 12.10 -9.98 -25.59
N ALA A 234 11.08 -9.12 -25.45
CA ALA A 234 11.04 -7.88 -26.23
C ALA A 234 12.17 -6.93 -25.84
N LEU A 235 12.48 -6.87 -24.53
CA LEU A 235 13.62 -6.11 -24.03
C LEU A 235 14.95 -6.74 -24.48
N LEU A 236 15.03 -8.07 -24.54
CA LEU A 236 16.19 -8.79 -25.10
C LEU A 236 16.44 -8.39 -26.56
N GLU A 237 15.42 -8.42 -27.41
CA GLU A 237 15.53 -8.03 -28.82
C GLU A 237 16.00 -6.57 -28.98
N LEU A 238 15.43 -5.66 -28.20
CA LEU A 238 15.82 -4.25 -28.22
C LEU A 238 17.26 -4.02 -27.75
N LEU A 239 17.71 -4.72 -26.70
CA LEU A 239 19.08 -4.64 -26.22
C LEU A 239 20.06 -5.24 -27.24
N LEU A 240 19.76 -6.41 -27.81
CA LEU A 240 20.59 -7.02 -28.86
C LEU A 240 20.75 -6.07 -30.05
N LYS A 241 19.64 -5.46 -30.51
CA LYS A 241 19.65 -4.47 -31.59
C LYS A 241 20.48 -3.25 -31.24
N LEU A 242 20.33 -2.71 -30.02
CA LEU A 242 21.11 -1.57 -29.57
C LEU A 242 22.60 -1.87 -29.62
N PHE A 243 23.06 -2.98 -29.02
CA PHE A 243 24.48 -3.34 -29.01
C PHE A 243 25.03 -3.66 -30.41
N ALA A 244 24.20 -4.18 -31.31
CA ALA A 244 24.61 -4.42 -32.69
C ALA A 244 24.79 -3.12 -33.49
N GLU A 245 23.93 -2.13 -33.27
CA GLU A 245 23.87 -0.87 -34.04
C GLU A 245 24.78 0.24 -33.48
N THR A 246 25.14 0.19 -32.20
CA THR A 246 26.03 1.19 -31.58
C THR A 246 27.41 1.23 -32.24
N GLU A 247 27.93 2.43 -32.51
CA GLU A 247 29.25 2.61 -33.13
C GLU A 247 30.42 2.23 -32.22
N ASP A 248 30.21 2.28 -30.89
CA ASP A 248 31.22 1.93 -29.88
C ASP A 248 31.72 0.49 -30.06
N LYS A 249 33.05 0.32 -30.10
CA LYS A 249 33.71 -0.92 -30.53
C LYS A 249 34.15 -1.83 -29.39
N ASN A 250 34.17 -1.36 -28.13
CA ASN A 250 34.70 -2.12 -27.00
C ASN A 250 33.75 -2.03 -25.80
N PHE A 251 32.84 -2.99 -25.68
CA PHE A 251 31.95 -3.07 -24.53
C PHE A 251 32.60 -3.74 -23.32
N THR A 252 33.49 -4.71 -23.49
CA THR A 252 34.21 -5.29 -22.35
C THR A 252 35.67 -5.45 -22.72
N SER A 253 36.56 -4.74 -22.01
CA SER A 253 38.00 -5.01 -22.09
C SER A 253 38.34 -6.23 -21.24
N ASP A 254 39.42 -6.95 -21.58
CA ASP A 254 39.90 -8.12 -20.82
C ASP A 254 40.29 -7.79 -19.36
N ASN A 255 40.35 -6.50 -18.98
CA ASN A 255 40.51 -6.06 -17.60
C ASN A 255 39.13 -5.80 -16.97
N ASP A 256 38.79 -6.62 -15.98
CA ASP A 256 37.55 -6.68 -15.18
C ASP A 256 37.10 -5.37 -14.46
N GLN A 257 37.59 -4.19 -14.83
CA GLN A 257 37.35 -2.95 -14.08
C GLN A 257 36.17 -2.11 -14.56
N GLU A 258 35.74 -2.25 -15.82
CA GLU A 258 34.50 -1.59 -16.27
C GLU A 258 33.32 -2.54 -16.05
N ASN A 259 32.55 -2.26 -15.00
CA ASN A 259 31.30 -2.98 -14.72
C ASN A 259 30.42 -2.92 -15.97
N PRO A 260 30.10 -4.05 -16.63
CA PRO A 260 29.34 -4.02 -17.88
C PRO A 260 27.97 -3.33 -17.74
N LYS A 261 27.45 -3.21 -16.51
CA LYS A 261 26.24 -2.44 -16.18
C LYS A 261 26.39 -0.92 -16.41
N SER A 262 27.60 -0.35 -16.39
CA SER A 262 27.83 1.06 -16.71
C SER A 262 27.70 1.37 -18.20
N LEU A 263 27.70 0.36 -19.08
CA LEU A 263 27.62 0.53 -20.54
C LEU A 263 26.19 0.75 -21.01
N ILE A 264 25.23 0.10 -20.36
CA ILE A 264 23.80 0.30 -20.66
C ILE A 264 23.31 1.60 -20.01
N ARG A 265 24.01 2.09 -18.98
CA ARG A 265 23.65 3.25 -18.18
C ARG A 265 23.42 4.55 -18.98
N PRO A 266 24.25 4.95 -19.96
CA PRO A 266 24.02 6.19 -20.74
C PRO A 266 22.79 6.10 -21.65
N TYR A 267 22.45 4.87 -22.08
CA TYR A 267 21.27 4.59 -22.89
C TYR A 267 20.00 4.48 -22.05
N LEU A 268 20.12 4.13 -20.76
CA LEU A 268 19.00 3.89 -19.84
C LEU A 268 18.72 5.03 -18.85
N ILE A 269 19.73 5.69 -18.27
CA ILE A 269 19.54 6.65 -17.16
C ILE A 269 19.31 8.06 -17.69
N ASP A 270 20.15 8.54 -18.58
CA ASP A 270 20.19 9.98 -18.88
C ASP A 270 19.15 10.41 -19.92
N ASN A 271 18.46 9.47 -20.56
CA ASN A 271 17.76 9.76 -21.82
C ASN A 271 16.47 8.98 -22.10
N TRP A 272 16.05 8.05 -21.23
CA TRP A 272 14.87 7.22 -21.50
C TRP A 272 13.55 8.00 -21.44
N GLU A 273 13.51 9.17 -20.78
CA GLU A 273 12.32 10.03 -20.79
C GLU A 273 12.31 11.02 -21.96
N THR A 274 13.47 11.33 -22.55
CA THR A 274 13.65 12.48 -23.45
C THR A 274 14.04 12.14 -24.89
N LYS A 275 14.68 10.99 -25.14
CA LYS A 275 15.06 10.57 -26.50
C LYS A 275 13.98 9.71 -27.16
N SER A 276 13.92 9.72 -28.49
CA SER A 276 12.99 8.89 -29.29
C SER A 276 13.63 7.61 -29.85
N ASN A 277 14.52 6.96 -29.10
CA ASN A 277 15.05 5.66 -29.52
C ASN A 277 14.08 4.52 -29.15
N SER A 278 14.23 3.35 -29.77
CA SER A 278 13.28 2.24 -29.60
C SER A 278 13.14 1.74 -28.15
N LEU A 279 14.22 1.77 -27.35
CA LEU A 279 14.16 1.44 -25.92
C LEU A 279 13.37 2.47 -25.12
N SER A 280 13.59 3.76 -25.37
CA SER A 280 12.85 4.84 -24.73
C SER A 280 11.36 4.73 -25.01
N VAL A 281 10.97 4.53 -26.28
CA VAL A 281 9.55 4.34 -26.66
C VAL A 281 8.93 3.15 -25.93
N TYR A 282 9.67 2.05 -25.80
CA TYR A 282 9.24 0.88 -25.06
C TYR A 282 9.03 1.19 -23.56
N PHE A 283 10.00 1.84 -22.90
CA PHE A 283 9.86 2.21 -21.48
C PHE A 283 8.79 3.27 -21.23
N GLN A 284 8.62 4.23 -22.13
CA GLN A 284 7.53 5.20 -22.11
C GLN A 284 6.17 4.51 -22.22
N GLY A 285 6.05 3.44 -23.03
CA GLY A 285 4.86 2.62 -23.10
C GLY A 285 4.53 1.95 -21.76
N ILE A 286 5.53 1.40 -21.07
CA ILE A 286 5.34 0.81 -19.72
C ILE A 286 4.98 1.90 -18.71
N LYS A 287 5.67 3.04 -18.73
CA LYS A 287 5.36 4.21 -17.89
C LYS A 287 3.90 4.62 -18.04
N GLN A 288 3.41 4.73 -19.28
CA GLN A 288 2.03 5.10 -19.54
C GLN A 288 1.06 4.06 -18.97
N LYS A 289 1.35 2.77 -19.09
CA LYS A 289 0.52 1.69 -18.50
C LYS A 289 0.56 1.66 -16.97
N LEU A 290 1.62 2.18 -16.35
CA LEU A 290 1.70 2.31 -14.89
C LEU A 290 0.93 3.53 -14.36
N ILE A 291 0.94 4.65 -15.11
CA ILE A 291 0.32 5.91 -14.67
C ILE A 291 -1.16 5.99 -15.08
N THR A 292 -1.50 5.52 -16.27
CA THR A 292 -2.86 5.47 -16.80
C THR A 292 -3.21 4.02 -17.16
N ASN A 293 -3.40 3.21 -16.13
CA ASN A 293 -3.87 1.84 -16.29
C ASN A 293 -5.40 1.84 -16.41
N ASN A 294 -5.94 1.19 -17.44
CA ASN A 294 -7.40 1.07 -17.61
C ASN A 294 -7.98 -0.15 -16.90
N ASN A 295 -7.13 -1.10 -16.51
CA ASN A 295 -7.55 -2.34 -15.87
C ASN A 295 -7.65 -2.15 -14.35
N CYS A 296 -6.71 -1.45 -13.72
CA CYS A 296 -6.70 -1.24 -12.26
C CYS A 296 -6.43 0.22 -11.86
N ASP A 297 -6.62 0.52 -10.58
CA ASP A 297 -6.32 1.84 -10.02
C ASP A 297 -4.80 2.08 -10.01
N ALA A 298 -4.36 3.11 -10.75
CA ALA A 298 -2.94 3.40 -10.95
C ALA A 298 -2.19 3.74 -9.65
N PHE A 299 -2.88 4.32 -8.67
CA PHE A 299 -2.27 4.57 -7.36
C PHE A 299 -1.99 3.25 -6.64
N TRP A 300 -2.97 2.35 -6.58
CA TRP A 300 -2.77 1.04 -5.95
C TRP A 300 -1.76 0.19 -6.69
N LEU A 301 -1.71 0.26 -8.02
CA LEU A 301 -0.70 -0.41 -8.83
C LEU A 301 0.72 0.02 -8.44
N LEU A 302 0.96 1.33 -8.30
CA LEU A 302 2.25 1.88 -7.88
C LEU A 302 2.56 1.59 -6.42
N VAL A 303 1.56 1.58 -5.52
CA VAL A 303 1.75 1.15 -4.13
C VAL A 303 2.15 -0.32 -4.07
N THR A 304 1.46 -1.21 -4.77
CA THR A 304 1.82 -2.64 -4.87
C THR A 304 3.25 -2.79 -5.37
N TYR A 305 3.61 -2.07 -6.43
CA TYR A 305 4.97 -2.11 -6.96
C TYR A 305 6.01 -1.60 -5.94
N ARG A 306 5.73 -0.51 -5.22
CA ARG A 306 6.58 0.00 -4.13
C ARG A 306 6.83 -1.04 -3.04
N TYR A 307 5.81 -1.81 -2.64
CA TYR A 307 5.99 -2.90 -1.66
C TYR A 307 6.97 -3.97 -2.17
N VAL A 308 6.84 -4.36 -3.45
CA VAL A 308 7.77 -5.32 -4.08
C VAL A 308 9.18 -4.75 -4.13
N LEU A 309 9.34 -3.46 -4.46
CA LEU A 309 10.64 -2.76 -4.46
C LEU A 309 11.32 -2.80 -3.09
N GLN A 310 10.55 -2.65 -2.01
CA GLN A 310 11.04 -2.68 -0.63
C GLN A 310 11.29 -4.11 -0.09
N GLY A 311 10.99 -5.15 -0.87
CA GLY A 311 11.10 -6.55 -0.45
C GLY A 311 10.07 -6.99 0.61
N LYS A 312 9.09 -6.13 0.89
CA LYS A 312 7.97 -6.42 1.81
C LYS A 312 7.01 -7.40 1.17
N ASP A 313 6.30 -8.18 1.98
CA ASP A 313 5.22 -9.02 1.46
C ASP A 313 4.10 -8.13 0.91
N THR A 314 3.71 -8.38 -0.33
CA THR A 314 2.60 -7.65 -0.94
C THR A 314 1.31 -8.03 -0.26
N PRO A 315 0.55 -7.06 0.26
CA PRO A 315 -0.71 -7.34 0.97
C PRO A 315 -1.88 -7.66 0.03
N PHE A 316 -1.58 -7.86 -1.26
CA PHE A 316 -2.47 -7.73 -2.39
C PHE A 316 -2.51 -9.04 -3.21
N ASN A 317 -2.16 -10.15 -2.59
CA ASN A 317 -1.90 -11.40 -3.31
C ASN A 317 -3.11 -11.83 -4.15
N ALA A 318 -2.87 -12.03 -5.45
CA ALA A 318 -3.85 -12.37 -6.47
C ALA A 318 -4.87 -11.27 -6.83
N ASP A 319 -4.58 -10.00 -6.54
CA ASP A 319 -5.36 -8.87 -7.04
C ASP A 319 -5.03 -8.48 -8.49
N GLN A 320 -5.84 -7.58 -9.04
CA GLN A 320 -5.72 -7.15 -10.43
C GLN A 320 -4.40 -6.43 -10.69
N GLU A 321 -3.90 -5.66 -9.72
CA GLU A 321 -2.64 -4.93 -9.78
C GLU A 321 -1.44 -5.87 -9.82
N THR A 322 -1.46 -6.92 -9.01
CA THR A 322 -0.45 -7.99 -9.04
C THR A 322 -0.41 -8.63 -10.43
N GLN A 323 -1.57 -8.97 -10.99
CA GLN A 323 -1.66 -9.53 -12.34
C GLN A 323 -1.18 -8.54 -13.41
N GLU A 324 -1.50 -7.26 -13.29
CA GLU A 324 -1.02 -6.23 -14.19
C GLU A 324 0.50 -6.05 -14.10
N LEU A 325 1.09 -6.04 -12.91
CA LEU A 325 2.56 -5.98 -12.75
C LEU A 325 3.27 -7.21 -13.33
N LEU A 326 2.65 -8.39 -13.21
CA LEU A 326 3.13 -9.63 -13.86
C LEU A 326 3.01 -9.54 -15.39
N ASN A 327 1.88 -9.04 -15.91
CA ASN A 327 1.64 -8.84 -17.35
C ASN A 327 2.61 -7.81 -17.96
N LEU A 328 2.94 -6.76 -17.21
CA LEU A 328 3.98 -5.78 -17.57
C LEU A 328 5.39 -6.34 -17.39
N LYS A 329 5.54 -7.55 -16.85
CA LYS A 329 6.82 -8.21 -16.57
C LYS A 329 7.74 -7.36 -15.68
N LEU A 330 7.18 -6.55 -14.79
CA LEU A 330 7.91 -5.73 -13.82
C LEU A 330 8.20 -6.49 -12.52
N VAL A 331 7.39 -7.51 -12.24
CA VAL A 331 7.54 -8.41 -11.10
C VAL A 331 7.48 -9.87 -11.57
N LEU A 332 7.98 -10.76 -10.73
CA LEU A 332 7.99 -12.21 -10.91
C LEU A 332 7.59 -12.88 -9.60
N THR A 333 6.92 -14.04 -9.71
CA THR A 333 6.60 -14.88 -8.56
C THR A 333 7.77 -15.83 -8.29
N ASN A 334 8.30 -15.83 -7.07
CA ASN A 334 9.35 -16.75 -6.66
C ASN A 334 8.80 -18.14 -6.28
N GLN A 335 9.68 -19.09 -5.96
CA GLN A 335 9.29 -20.45 -5.57
C GLN A 335 8.42 -20.53 -4.29
N ALA A 336 8.45 -19.49 -3.44
CA ALA A 336 7.61 -19.35 -2.26
C ALA A 336 6.29 -18.61 -2.54
N ASN A 337 5.93 -18.45 -3.82
CA ASN A 337 4.76 -17.72 -4.29
C ASN A 337 4.74 -16.21 -3.89
N LYS A 338 5.91 -15.63 -3.61
CA LYS A 338 6.09 -14.21 -3.26
C LYS A 338 6.53 -13.41 -4.47
N LEU A 339 5.97 -12.21 -4.63
CA LEU A 339 6.36 -11.28 -5.68
C LEU A 339 7.75 -10.70 -5.41
N THR A 340 8.55 -10.67 -6.45
CA THR A 340 9.92 -10.14 -6.48
C THR A 340 10.08 -9.28 -7.72
N VAL A 341 11.02 -8.34 -7.72
CA VAL A 341 11.24 -7.53 -8.92
C VAL A 341 11.81 -8.39 -10.04
N SER A 342 11.30 -8.21 -11.25
CA SER A 342 11.64 -9.06 -12.40
C SER A 342 13.04 -8.80 -12.96
N ASN A 343 13.46 -7.52 -12.98
CA ASN A 343 14.64 -7.06 -13.72
C ASN A 343 15.34 -5.90 -13.01
N GLU A 344 16.67 -5.95 -12.94
CA GLU A 344 17.51 -4.90 -12.36
C GLU A 344 17.36 -3.54 -13.05
N ILE A 345 17.16 -3.50 -14.37
CA ILE A 345 16.96 -2.24 -15.10
C ILE A 345 15.73 -1.50 -14.56
N TYR A 346 14.62 -2.21 -14.35
CA TYR A 346 13.39 -1.55 -13.91
C TYR A 346 13.57 -0.90 -12.54
N TYR A 347 13.98 -1.64 -11.51
CA TYR A 347 14.02 -1.04 -10.17
C TYR A 347 15.27 -0.25 -9.80
N LYS A 348 16.44 -0.50 -10.41
CA LYS A 348 17.64 0.27 -10.07
C LYS A 348 17.73 1.56 -10.88
N VAL A 349 17.19 1.56 -12.09
CA VAL A 349 17.47 2.60 -13.09
C VAL A 349 16.22 3.39 -13.49
N ILE A 350 15.15 2.71 -13.91
CA ILE A 350 14.00 3.37 -14.59
C ILE A 350 12.85 3.66 -13.61
N PHE A 351 12.18 2.60 -13.16
CA PHE A 351 11.04 2.61 -12.23
C PHE A 351 11.51 2.32 -10.80
N ASN A 352 12.53 3.05 -10.35
CA ASN A 352 13.06 2.89 -9.00
C ASN A 352 12.13 3.50 -7.93
N GLU A 353 12.42 3.25 -6.65
CA GLU A 353 11.59 3.74 -5.54
C GLU A 353 11.41 5.26 -5.55
N ASN A 354 12.44 6.03 -5.92
CA ASN A 354 12.36 7.48 -6.03
C ASN A 354 11.40 7.90 -7.15
N TRP A 355 11.47 7.25 -8.32
CA TRP A 355 10.55 7.49 -9.41
C TRP A 355 9.10 7.18 -9.01
N VAL A 356 8.86 6.02 -8.38
CA VAL A 356 7.54 5.62 -7.89
C VAL A 356 7.00 6.63 -6.86
N GLY A 357 7.84 7.06 -5.92
CA GLY A 357 7.47 8.09 -4.93
C GLY A 357 7.07 9.43 -5.58
N LYS A 358 7.81 9.87 -6.61
CA LYS A 358 7.44 11.07 -7.38
C LYS A 358 6.11 10.91 -8.11
N GLN A 359 5.85 9.75 -8.72
CA GLN A 359 4.58 9.50 -9.41
C GLN A 359 3.41 9.42 -8.42
N LEU A 360 3.57 8.74 -7.29
CA LEU A 360 2.56 8.67 -6.23
C LEU A 360 2.19 10.06 -5.70
N ALA A 361 3.15 10.97 -5.57
CA ALA A 361 2.90 12.36 -5.16
C ALA A 361 2.17 13.19 -6.23
N GLN A 362 2.25 12.79 -7.51
CA GLN A 362 1.62 13.49 -8.63
C GLN A 362 0.23 12.97 -8.97
N ILE A 363 -0.12 11.74 -8.56
CA ILE A 363 -1.44 11.16 -8.82
C ILE A 363 -2.49 11.89 -7.96
N PRO A 364 -3.51 12.51 -8.56
CA PRO A 364 -4.59 13.16 -7.84
C PRO A 364 -5.57 12.09 -7.32
N LYS A 365 -5.22 11.45 -6.20
CA LYS A 365 -6.10 10.53 -5.47
C LYS A 365 -6.44 11.09 -4.09
N PRO A 366 -7.73 11.14 -3.70
CA PRO A 366 -8.12 11.57 -2.37
C PRO A 366 -7.37 10.76 -1.30
N GLN A 367 -6.83 11.45 -0.29
CA GLN A 367 -6.18 10.84 0.88
C GLN A 367 -4.92 10.00 0.57
N SER A 368 -4.34 10.12 -0.64
CA SER A 368 -3.15 9.38 -1.07
C SER A 368 -1.99 9.50 -0.08
N GLN A 369 -1.71 10.71 0.40
CA GLN A 369 -0.64 10.96 1.38
C GLN A 369 -0.90 10.26 2.72
N ASN A 370 -2.15 10.19 3.17
CA ASN A 370 -2.52 9.52 4.42
C ASN A 370 -2.48 8.00 4.29
N ILE A 371 -2.90 7.46 3.15
CA ILE A 371 -2.77 6.02 2.84
C ILE A 371 -1.28 5.64 2.91
N LEU A 372 -0.40 6.41 2.27
CA LEU A 372 1.03 6.14 2.31
C LEU A 372 1.60 6.27 3.73
N ALA A 373 1.23 7.30 4.48
CA ALA A 373 1.67 7.49 5.86
C ALA A 373 1.24 6.34 6.79
N LEU A 374 0.01 5.84 6.63
CA LEU A 374 -0.52 4.69 7.36
C LEU A 374 0.26 3.41 7.02
N LEU A 375 0.48 3.16 5.72
CA LEU A 375 1.16 1.96 5.22
C LEU A 375 2.66 1.92 5.55
N ASP A 376 3.30 3.08 5.66
CA ASP A 376 4.72 3.23 5.99
C ASP A 376 5.00 3.29 7.50
N SER A 377 3.97 3.49 8.33
CA SER A 377 4.16 3.61 9.78
C SER A 377 4.29 2.25 10.46
N ASN A 378 5.39 2.08 11.22
CA ASN A 378 5.62 0.90 12.04
C ASN A 378 4.56 0.76 13.16
N ASP A 379 3.88 1.85 13.55
CA ASP A 379 2.89 1.83 14.62
C ASP A 379 1.62 1.04 14.26
N PHE A 380 1.42 0.73 12.97
CA PHE A 380 0.26 0.03 12.45
C PHE A 380 0.59 -1.35 11.86
N GLU A 381 1.87 -1.77 11.88
CA GLU A 381 2.33 -2.97 11.17
C GLU A 381 1.58 -4.25 11.58
N GLY A 382 1.31 -4.39 12.89
CA GLY A 382 0.51 -5.49 13.44
C GLY A 382 -0.96 -5.44 13.02
N ASP A 383 -1.62 -4.30 13.20
CA ASP A 383 -3.06 -4.16 12.94
C ASP A 383 -3.38 -4.23 11.44
N ILE A 384 -2.50 -3.66 10.61
CA ILE A 384 -2.57 -3.75 9.16
C ILE A 384 -2.38 -5.20 8.72
N THR A 385 -1.57 -6.00 9.41
CA THR A 385 -1.44 -7.45 9.14
C THR A 385 -2.71 -8.21 9.52
N ILE A 386 -3.38 -7.84 10.61
CA ILE A 386 -4.67 -8.41 11.00
C ILE A 386 -5.74 -8.07 9.96
N LEU A 387 -5.86 -6.80 9.55
CA LEU A 387 -6.80 -6.37 8.52
C LEU A 387 -6.57 -7.08 7.18
N LYS A 388 -5.31 -7.28 6.78
CA LYS A 388 -4.97 -8.07 5.58
C LYS A 388 -5.52 -9.50 5.65
N SER A 389 -5.34 -10.15 6.80
CA SER A 389 -5.81 -11.54 6.97
C SER A 389 -7.33 -11.66 6.95
N LYS A 390 -8.04 -10.66 7.50
CA LYS A 390 -9.51 -10.62 7.55
C LYS A 390 -10.16 -10.23 6.23
N PHE A 391 -9.53 -9.35 5.44
CA PHE A 391 -10.11 -8.79 4.23
C PHE A 391 -9.19 -8.93 3.00
N PRO A 392 -8.83 -10.15 2.60
CA PRO A 392 -7.84 -10.38 1.53
C PRO A 392 -8.23 -9.74 0.19
N HIS A 393 -9.53 -9.68 -0.14
CA HIS A 393 -10.03 -9.11 -1.41
C HIS A 393 -10.56 -7.67 -1.28
N ASN A 394 -10.65 -7.16 -0.06
CA ASN A 394 -11.38 -5.92 0.26
C ASN A 394 -10.55 -4.91 1.07
N PHE A 395 -9.29 -5.24 1.37
CA PHE A 395 -8.38 -4.43 2.19
C PHE A 395 -8.28 -2.98 1.71
N LYS A 396 -8.14 -2.75 0.39
CA LYS A 396 -8.03 -1.40 -0.20
C LYS A 396 -9.26 -0.56 0.10
N THR A 397 -10.44 -1.12 -0.18
CA THR A 397 -11.73 -0.48 0.07
C THR A 397 -11.92 -0.16 1.54
N ILE A 398 -11.47 -1.04 2.45
CA ILE A 398 -11.56 -0.81 3.90
C ILE A 398 -10.64 0.32 4.35
N ILE A 399 -9.40 0.37 3.87
CA ILE A 399 -8.49 1.46 4.22
C ILE A 399 -8.99 2.80 3.68
N GLU A 400 -9.46 2.84 2.44
CA GLU A 400 -10.09 4.03 1.84
C GLU A 400 -11.33 4.44 2.63
N GLU A 401 -12.17 3.49 3.01
CA GLU A 401 -13.36 3.75 3.81
C GLU A 401 -12.93 4.35 5.16
N ILE A 402 -12.08 3.66 5.95
CA ILE A 402 -11.56 4.13 7.26
C ILE A 402 -11.01 5.55 7.16
N LEU A 403 -10.14 5.83 6.18
CA LEU A 403 -9.54 7.16 6.04
C LEU A 403 -10.59 8.22 5.63
N SER A 404 -11.62 7.83 4.87
CA SER A 404 -12.78 8.69 4.60
C SER A 404 -13.57 9.05 5.87
N TRP A 405 -13.50 8.23 6.93
CA TRP A 405 -14.08 8.47 8.25
C TRP A 405 -13.19 9.32 9.15
N THR A 406 -11.87 9.13 9.09
CA THR A 406 -10.97 9.74 10.06
C THR A 406 -10.39 11.07 9.62
N HIS A 407 -10.49 11.43 8.34
CA HIS A 407 -10.01 12.71 7.77
C HIS A 407 -8.63 13.08 8.32
N GLU A 408 -7.66 12.18 8.12
CA GLU A 408 -6.23 12.43 8.41
C GLU A 408 -5.85 12.47 9.92
N HIS A 409 -6.81 12.26 10.83
CA HIS A 409 -6.51 12.19 12.26
C HIS A 409 -5.91 10.85 12.67
N GLN A 410 -4.57 10.81 12.76
CA GLN A 410 -3.77 9.60 13.01
C GLN A 410 -4.20 8.80 14.27
N SER A 411 -4.52 9.46 15.40
CA SER A 411 -4.97 8.79 16.63
C SER A 411 -6.30 8.07 16.44
N LEU A 412 -7.27 8.75 15.82
CA LEU A 412 -8.57 8.17 15.49
C LEU A 412 -8.44 7.05 14.46
N THR A 413 -7.60 7.22 13.44
CA THR A 413 -7.31 6.17 12.44
C THR A 413 -6.78 4.91 13.10
N LYS A 414 -5.85 5.03 14.04
CA LYS A 414 -5.31 3.89 14.78
C LYS A 414 -6.38 3.13 15.56
N LYS A 415 -7.17 3.84 16.34
CA LYS A 415 -8.25 3.23 17.12
C LYS A 415 -9.29 2.53 16.24
N ILE A 416 -9.66 3.13 15.10
CA ILE A 416 -10.61 2.49 14.19
C ILE A 416 -9.98 1.27 13.51
N VAL A 417 -8.70 1.32 13.12
CA VAL A 417 -7.99 0.18 12.56
C VAL A 417 -7.91 -0.98 13.56
N GLU A 418 -7.55 -0.72 14.82
CA GLU A 418 -7.53 -1.71 15.91
C GLU A 418 -8.94 -2.30 16.15
N PHE A 419 -9.96 -1.44 16.21
CA PHE A 419 -11.35 -1.86 16.41
C PHE A 419 -11.83 -2.76 15.27
N VAL A 420 -11.66 -2.34 14.01
CA VAL A 420 -12.02 -3.16 12.82
C VAL A 420 -11.25 -4.48 12.82
N GLY A 421 -9.98 -4.46 13.23
CA GLY A 421 -9.15 -5.64 13.42
C GLY A 421 -9.70 -6.63 14.46
N SER A 422 -10.52 -6.18 15.42
CA SER A 422 -11.15 -7.04 16.43
C SER A 422 -12.45 -7.71 16.00
N LEU A 423 -13.14 -7.19 14.98
CA LEU A 423 -14.48 -7.63 14.57
C LEU A 423 -14.49 -8.88 13.69
N GLU A 424 -15.53 -9.71 13.76
CA GLU A 424 -15.76 -10.84 12.85
C GLU A 424 -16.34 -10.38 11.50
N VAL A 425 -15.89 -11.01 10.41
CA VAL A 425 -16.31 -10.66 9.05
C VAL A 425 -17.45 -11.58 8.62
N GLU A 426 -18.66 -11.01 8.48
CA GLU A 426 -19.89 -11.76 8.21
C GLU A 426 -20.45 -11.52 6.79
N SER A 427 -19.93 -10.55 6.04
CA SER A 427 -20.47 -10.14 4.73
C SER A 427 -19.34 -9.72 3.77
N GLU A 428 -19.54 -10.01 2.48
CA GLU A 428 -18.65 -9.58 1.39
C GLU A 428 -18.89 -8.12 0.96
N ASN A 429 -20.09 -7.56 1.18
CA ASN A 429 -20.33 -6.14 0.90
C ASN A 429 -19.67 -5.31 2.00
N VAL A 430 -18.47 -4.82 1.70
CA VAL A 430 -17.62 -4.02 2.59
C VAL A 430 -18.35 -2.79 3.11
N LYS A 431 -19.08 -2.10 2.24
CA LYS A 431 -19.73 -0.85 2.62
C LYS A 431 -20.82 -1.14 3.63
N ASP A 432 -21.76 -2.03 3.30
CA ASP A 432 -22.84 -2.40 4.22
C ASP A 432 -22.32 -3.04 5.53
N TRP A 433 -21.25 -3.84 5.43
CA TRP A 433 -20.61 -4.44 6.61
C TRP A 433 -19.96 -3.38 7.50
N PHE A 434 -19.21 -2.45 6.91
CA PHE A 434 -18.58 -1.35 7.63
C PHE A 434 -19.65 -0.45 8.24
N GLU A 435 -20.74 -0.19 7.50
CA GLU A 435 -21.87 0.57 8.00
C GLU A 435 -22.52 -0.13 9.19
N LYS A 436 -22.85 -1.41 9.08
CA LYS A 436 -23.50 -2.14 10.17
C LYS A 436 -22.60 -2.32 11.41
N ASN A 437 -21.34 -2.73 11.22
CA ASN A 437 -20.49 -3.26 12.28
C ASN A 437 -19.47 -2.26 12.84
N VAL A 438 -19.24 -1.15 12.14
CA VAL A 438 -18.37 -0.07 12.60
C VAL A 438 -19.21 1.18 12.82
N ILE A 439 -19.97 1.61 11.81
CA ILE A 439 -20.75 2.86 11.88
C ILE A 439 -21.97 2.75 12.78
N TYR A 440 -22.69 1.63 12.82
CA TYR A 440 -23.88 1.49 13.68
C TYR A 440 -23.60 0.67 14.93
N SER A 441 -22.34 0.32 15.15
CA SER A 441 -21.92 -0.44 16.33
C SER A 441 -22.06 0.40 17.58
N GLN A 442 -22.73 -0.18 18.57
CA GLN A 442 -22.84 0.36 19.92
C GLN A 442 -21.49 0.30 20.65
N ASN A 443 -20.63 -0.63 20.27
CA ASN A 443 -19.35 -0.89 20.92
C ASN A 443 -18.26 0.11 20.52
N LEU A 444 -18.35 0.72 19.33
CA LEU A 444 -17.38 1.74 18.88
C LEU A 444 -17.42 2.99 19.79
N GLY A 445 -18.61 3.37 20.26
CA GLY A 445 -18.79 4.51 21.16
C GLY A 445 -18.15 4.29 22.53
N GLU A 446 -18.22 3.06 23.07
CA GLU A 446 -17.53 2.70 24.32
C GLU A 446 -16.02 2.61 24.12
N TYR A 447 -15.56 2.04 23.00
CA TYR A 447 -14.14 1.92 22.65
C TYR A 447 -13.44 3.27 22.48
N LEU A 448 -14.13 4.28 21.92
CA LEU A 448 -13.60 5.64 21.75
C LEU A 448 -13.79 6.54 22.98
N ARG A 449 -14.53 6.09 24.02
CA ARG A 449 -14.91 6.90 25.19
C ARG A 449 -13.71 7.36 26.02
N GLU A 450 -12.62 6.60 26.03
CA GLU A 450 -11.37 6.96 26.72
C GLU A 450 -10.56 8.05 25.98
N ALA A 451 -10.87 8.35 24.71
CA ALA A 451 -10.29 9.48 23.96
C ALA A 451 -11.38 10.43 23.44
N VAL A 452 -11.93 11.22 24.36
CA VAL A 452 -12.97 12.23 24.12
C VAL A 452 -12.68 13.13 22.90
N ASN A 453 -11.41 13.45 22.63
CA ASN A 453 -11.04 14.27 21.46
C ASN A 453 -11.19 13.53 20.13
N ASP A 454 -10.82 12.25 20.05
CA ASP A 454 -10.94 11.44 18.82
C ASP A 454 -12.41 11.20 18.46
N PHE A 455 -13.25 10.98 19.47
CA PHE A 455 -14.69 10.87 19.31
C PHE A 455 -15.31 12.17 18.78
N LYS A 456 -14.92 13.34 19.34
CA LYS A 456 -15.40 14.65 18.86
C LYS A 456 -15.02 14.92 17.40
N ILE A 457 -13.81 14.53 17.01
CA ILE A 457 -13.30 14.65 15.65
C ILE A 457 -14.13 13.81 14.67
N LEU A 458 -14.41 12.55 15.01
CA LEU A 458 -15.21 11.63 14.19
C LEU A 458 -16.61 12.20 13.89
N ILE A 459 -17.25 12.83 14.88
CA ILE A 459 -18.58 13.42 14.71
C ILE A 459 -18.54 14.67 13.83
N ARG A 460 -17.61 15.60 14.12
CA ARG A 460 -17.45 16.84 13.34
C ARG A 460 -17.21 16.56 11.86
N SER A 461 -16.37 15.57 11.57
CA SER A 461 -15.97 15.21 10.22
C SER A 461 -17.10 14.57 9.39
N ARG A 462 -18.14 14.08 10.06
CA ARG A 462 -19.29 13.39 9.46
C ARG A 462 -20.48 14.29 9.22
N VAL A 463 -20.78 15.20 10.16
CA VAL A 463 -21.80 16.25 9.96
C VAL A 463 -21.45 17.11 8.75
N ALA A 464 -20.16 17.37 8.51
CA ALA A 464 -19.68 18.12 7.35
C ALA A 464 -19.94 17.45 5.98
N LYS A 465 -20.27 16.16 5.91
CA LYS A 465 -20.56 15.44 4.65
C LYS A 465 -22.06 15.36 4.31
N LEU A 466 -22.94 15.80 5.20
CA LEU A 466 -24.38 15.77 4.98
C LEU A 466 -24.76 17.03 4.16
N GLU A 467 -25.22 16.84 2.92
CA GLU A 467 -25.59 17.95 2.02
C GLU A 467 -26.70 18.80 2.67
N GLY A 468 -26.48 20.12 2.76
CA GLY A 468 -27.48 21.09 3.25
C GLY A 468 -27.01 22.03 4.37
N VAL A 469 -25.97 21.67 5.13
CA VAL A 469 -25.58 22.44 6.31
C VAL A 469 -24.52 23.52 6.00
N LYS A 470 -24.96 24.76 5.76
CA LYS A 470 -24.09 25.90 5.40
C LYS A 470 -23.34 26.55 6.60
N GLU A 471 -23.72 26.23 7.84
CA GLU A 471 -23.06 26.75 9.05
C GLU A 471 -22.59 25.60 9.95
N ILE A 472 -21.38 25.15 9.71
CA ILE A 472 -20.85 23.86 10.19
C ILE A 472 -20.45 23.90 11.68
N ASP A 473 -20.13 25.05 12.29
CA ASP A 473 -19.46 25.09 13.60
C ASP A 473 -20.36 24.98 14.83
N GLN A 474 -21.57 25.56 14.83
CA GLN A 474 -22.50 25.46 15.97
C GLN A 474 -23.22 24.11 16.01
N ILE A 475 -23.67 23.61 14.86
CA ILE A 475 -24.37 22.33 14.71
C ILE A 475 -23.46 21.17 15.13
N ASN A 476 -22.17 21.25 14.79
CA ASN A 476 -21.15 20.31 15.22
C ASN A 476 -21.03 20.20 16.74
N LEU A 477 -21.06 21.32 17.46
CA LEU A 477 -20.91 21.37 18.91
C LEU A 477 -22.14 20.79 19.62
N SER A 478 -23.33 21.07 19.11
CA SER A 478 -24.58 20.60 19.69
C SER A 478 -24.86 19.12 19.36
N LEU A 479 -24.54 18.66 18.14
CA LEU A 479 -24.55 17.23 17.81
C LEU A 479 -23.50 16.46 18.62
N VAL A 480 -22.29 16.99 18.82
CA VAL A 480 -21.27 16.39 19.70
C VAL A 480 -21.72 16.31 21.16
N LYS A 481 -22.52 17.26 21.66
CA LYS A 481 -23.09 17.17 23.01
C LYS A 481 -24.14 16.07 23.12
N LEU A 482 -24.99 15.91 22.09
CA LEU A 482 -25.95 14.81 22.02
C LEU A 482 -25.25 13.46 22.08
N THR A 483 -24.17 13.27 21.34
CA THR A 483 -23.47 11.97 21.27
C THR A 483 -22.84 11.52 22.58
N THR A 484 -22.58 12.44 23.51
CA THR A 484 -22.13 12.09 24.87
C THR A 484 -23.25 11.63 25.81
N LYS A 485 -24.52 11.90 25.49
CA LYS A 485 -25.70 11.54 26.31
C LYS A 485 -26.35 10.19 25.94
N PHE A 486 -26.15 9.66 24.73
CA PHE A 486 -26.81 8.43 24.25
C PHE A 486 -25.85 7.21 24.18
N ARG A 487 -26.36 6.00 24.46
CA ARG A 487 -25.64 4.71 24.26
C ARG A 487 -25.59 4.23 22.80
N GLN A 488 -26.47 4.75 21.94
CA GLN A 488 -26.53 4.38 20.52
C GLN A 488 -25.57 5.19 19.65
N ASN A 489 -25.34 4.71 18.43
CA ASN A 489 -24.40 5.35 17.54
C ASN A 489 -24.84 6.78 17.15
N PRO A 490 -23.99 7.79 17.37
CA PRO A 490 -24.17 9.18 16.97
C PRO A 490 -24.78 9.48 15.60
N LEU A 491 -24.46 8.64 14.62
CA LEU A 491 -24.84 8.85 13.23
C LEU A 491 -26.29 8.50 12.96
N ILE A 492 -26.89 7.61 13.76
CA ILE A 492 -28.32 7.29 13.69
C ILE A 492 -29.14 8.52 14.08
N ILE A 493 -28.74 9.16 15.18
CA ILE A 493 -29.42 10.35 15.72
C ILE A 493 -29.24 11.53 14.76
N ALA A 494 -28.02 11.76 14.25
CA ALA A 494 -27.76 12.84 13.31
C ALA A 494 -28.49 12.66 11.97
N LYS A 495 -28.51 11.44 11.42
CA LYS A 495 -29.23 11.14 10.16
C LYS A 495 -30.73 11.28 10.32
N ALA A 496 -31.30 10.78 11.41
CA ALA A 496 -32.72 10.93 11.72
C ALA A 496 -33.11 12.40 11.89
N ILE A 497 -32.29 13.24 12.52
CA ILE A 497 -32.56 14.69 12.61
C ILE A 497 -32.54 15.34 11.22
N LEU A 498 -31.60 14.96 10.35
CA LEU A 498 -31.43 15.56 9.03
C LEU A 498 -32.51 15.14 8.02
N GLU A 499 -32.92 13.88 8.02
CA GLU A 499 -34.03 13.38 7.17
C GLU A 499 -35.37 14.06 7.44
N HIS A 500 -35.49 14.69 8.61
CA HIS A 500 -36.70 15.24 9.17
C HIS A 500 -36.68 16.78 9.26
N THR A 501 -35.54 17.40 8.96
CA THR A 501 -35.35 18.85 8.95
C THR A 501 -34.98 19.38 7.56
N ASP A 502 -34.91 18.51 6.54
CA ASP A 502 -34.48 18.79 5.17
C ASP A 502 -33.13 19.54 5.08
N GLY A 503 -32.30 19.44 6.12
CA GLY A 503 -31.01 20.14 6.20
C GLY A 503 -31.09 21.63 6.58
N GLU A 504 -32.25 22.16 6.98
CA GLU A 504 -32.37 23.57 7.37
C GLU A 504 -31.68 23.85 8.73
N PRO A 505 -30.72 24.80 8.80
CA PRO A 505 -29.92 25.05 10.00
C PRO A 505 -30.72 25.39 11.25
N GLU A 506 -31.81 26.14 11.09
CA GLU A 506 -32.67 26.61 12.18
C GLU A 506 -33.54 25.47 12.73
N SER A 507 -34.05 24.61 11.85
CA SER A 507 -34.79 23.39 12.18
C SER A 507 -33.90 22.36 12.89
N ILE A 508 -32.65 22.17 12.44
CA ILE A 508 -31.65 21.31 13.09
C ILE A 508 -31.31 21.84 14.49
N LYS A 509 -31.03 23.15 14.59
CA LYS A 509 -30.69 23.79 15.87
C LYS A 509 -31.84 23.67 16.86
N ASN A 510 -33.09 23.93 16.43
CA ASN A 510 -34.27 23.79 17.25
C ASN A 510 -34.48 22.35 17.74
N LEU A 511 -34.33 21.34 16.87
CA LEU A 511 -34.46 19.93 17.25
C LEU A 511 -33.35 19.50 18.23
N VAL A 512 -32.11 19.92 17.98
CA VAL A 512 -30.97 19.61 18.84
C VAL A 512 -31.07 20.33 20.20
N ASP A 513 -31.49 21.59 20.22
CA ASP A 513 -31.75 22.37 21.44
C ASP A 513 -33.01 21.88 22.19
N LEU A 514 -33.92 21.14 21.53
CA LEU A 514 -35.04 20.43 22.17
C LEU A 514 -34.63 19.11 22.84
N ILE A 515 -33.65 18.40 22.26
CA ILE A 515 -33.19 17.07 22.74
C ILE A 515 -32.11 17.20 23.83
N LEU A 516 -31.23 18.20 23.75
CA LEU A 516 -30.13 18.44 24.71
C LEU A 516 -30.49 18.78 26.17
N PRO A 517 -31.63 19.45 26.49
CA PRO A 517 -31.95 19.91 27.85
C PRO A 517 -32.24 18.76 28.82
N ASP A 518 -32.59 17.57 28.33
CA ASP A 518 -32.98 16.45 29.18
C ASP A 518 -31.73 15.77 29.79
N ASP A 519 -31.59 15.83 31.12
CA ASP A 519 -30.61 15.03 31.89
C ASP A 519 -31.03 13.55 32.04
N SER A 520 -31.93 13.07 31.20
CA SER A 520 -32.25 11.65 31.10
C SER A 520 -31.16 10.93 30.30
N ILE A 521 -30.30 10.21 31.00
CA ILE A 521 -29.46 9.17 30.39
C ILE A 521 -30.41 8.17 29.73
N ILE A 522 -30.52 8.16 28.40
CA ILE A 522 -31.29 7.15 27.66
C ILE A 522 -30.47 5.86 27.67
N ARG A 523 -30.90 4.91 28.52
CA ARG A 523 -30.09 3.76 28.94
C ARG A 523 -30.21 2.53 28.03
N THR A 524 -31.10 2.44 27.05
CA THR A 524 -31.34 1.18 26.32
C THR A 524 -31.79 1.34 24.86
N GLU A 525 -31.53 0.30 24.04
CA GLU A 525 -31.85 0.17 22.60
C GLU A 525 -33.30 0.46 22.20
N ALA A 526 -34.24 0.39 23.15
CA ALA A 526 -35.69 0.46 22.90
C ALA A 526 -36.25 1.87 22.63
N ASP A 527 -35.49 2.95 22.86
CA ASP A 527 -35.99 4.33 22.68
C ASP A 527 -35.67 4.93 21.30
N GLY A 528 -34.86 4.26 20.47
CA GLY A 528 -34.54 4.73 19.10
C GLY A 528 -35.77 4.81 18.17
N HIS A 529 -36.83 4.07 18.50
CA HIS A 529 -38.11 4.06 17.75
C HIS A 529 -38.97 5.31 17.98
N LYS A 530 -38.66 6.15 18.98
CA LYS A 530 -39.41 7.37 19.33
C LYS A 530 -38.96 8.61 18.56
N ILE A 531 -37.80 8.55 17.89
CA ILE A 531 -37.25 9.69 17.13
C ILE A 531 -38.17 10.09 15.95
N PRO A 532 -38.74 9.16 15.16
CA PRO A 532 -39.71 9.51 14.11
C PRO A 532 -41.04 10.08 14.64
N GLU A 533 -41.47 9.73 15.86
CA GLU A 533 -42.68 10.29 16.50
C GLU A 533 -42.46 11.74 16.98
N LEU A 534 -41.26 12.05 17.50
CA LEU A 534 -40.83 13.40 17.85
C LEU A 534 -40.74 14.33 16.64
N VAL A 535 -40.44 13.79 15.46
CA VAL A 535 -40.47 14.60 14.25
C VAL A 535 -41.90 14.78 13.72
N LYS A 536 -42.71 13.73 13.69
CA LYS A 536 -44.11 13.82 13.21
C LYS A 536 -44.95 14.86 13.95
N SER A 537 -44.60 15.18 15.19
CA SER A 537 -45.24 16.21 15.99
C SER A 537 -44.88 17.65 15.56
N LEU A 538 -43.81 17.83 14.77
CA LEU A 538 -43.37 19.12 14.21
C LEU A 538 -44.00 19.46 12.85
N GLU A 539 -44.53 18.48 12.11
CA GLU A 539 -45.08 18.66 10.75
C GLU A 539 -46.51 19.23 10.68
N ASN A 540 -47.13 19.59 11.81
CA ASN A 540 -48.54 20.02 11.85
C ASN A 540 -48.68 21.55 11.72
N PRO A 541 -49.19 22.11 10.60
CA PRO A 541 -49.08 23.53 10.30
C PRO A 541 -50.15 24.44 10.95
N ASN A 542 -50.93 23.94 11.92
CA ASN A 542 -52.09 24.64 12.49
C ASN A 542 -52.06 24.80 14.03
N LEU A 543 -50.89 24.98 14.62
CA LEU A 543 -50.80 25.47 16.00
C LEU A 543 -50.02 26.78 16.01
N GLU A 544 -50.73 27.86 16.34
CA GLU A 544 -50.18 29.20 16.55
C GLU A 544 -48.96 29.11 17.45
N VAL A 545 -47.82 29.48 16.87
CA VAL A 545 -46.52 29.58 17.51
C VAL A 545 -46.58 30.65 18.59
N VAL A 546 -46.75 30.22 19.83
CA VAL A 546 -46.40 30.99 21.02
C VAL A 546 -45.46 30.12 21.86
N LEU A 547 -44.20 30.01 21.43
CA LEU A 547 -43.15 29.48 22.30
C LEU A 547 -41.89 30.31 22.12
N SER A 548 -41.87 31.41 22.87
CA SER A 548 -40.64 32.01 23.36
C SER A 548 -39.80 30.97 24.11
N MET A 549 -38.59 30.70 23.62
CA MET A 549 -37.43 30.22 24.39
C MET A 549 -37.15 31.17 25.60
N PRO A 550 -36.30 30.91 26.63
CA PRO A 550 -35.34 29.80 26.89
C PRO A 550 -35.18 29.38 28.40
N LYS A 551 -34.20 28.49 28.70
CA LYS A 551 -33.41 28.33 29.97
C LYS A 551 -34.18 27.91 31.24
N ILE A 552 -33.69 26.89 31.98
CA ILE A 552 -34.26 26.46 33.27
C ILE A 552 -34.46 27.70 34.16
N ASN A 553 -35.72 28.09 34.27
CA ASN A 553 -36.13 29.26 35.00
C ASN A 553 -36.42 28.79 36.42
N ILE A 554 -35.98 29.53 37.43
CA ILE A 554 -36.26 29.21 38.83
C ILE A 554 -37.75 28.95 39.06
N ASP A 555 -38.62 29.57 38.27
CA ASP A 555 -40.06 29.38 38.29
C ASP A 555 -40.49 27.93 37.93
N GLN A 556 -39.74 27.21 37.08
CA GLN A 556 -39.97 25.79 36.76
C GLN A 556 -39.52 24.85 37.91
N LEU A 557 -38.38 25.12 38.54
CA LEU A 557 -37.93 24.39 39.73
C LEU A 557 -38.96 24.55 40.87
N LEU A 558 -39.46 25.77 41.07
CA LEU A 558 -40.49 26.04 42.08
C LEU A 558 -41.82 25.34 41.76
N ASN A 559 -42.18 25.19 40.48
CA ASN A 559 -43.36 24.41 40.09
C ASN A 559 -43.21 22.93 40.45
N GLN A 560 -42.06 22.33 40.13
CA GLN A 560 -41.81 20.92 40.41
C GLN A 560 -41.90 20.62 41.92
N ILE A 561 -41.29 21.46 42.75
CA ILE A 561 -41.33 21.27 44.22
C ILE A 561 -42.76 21.38 44.76
N VAL A 562 -43.60 22.25 44.19
CA VAL A 562 -45.01 22.40 44.61
C VAL A 562 -45.86 21.23 44.14
N GLU A 563 -45.65 20.71 42.93
CA GLU A 563 -46.40 19.57 42.39
C GLU A 563 -46.09 18.24 43.08
N GLU A 564 -44.84 18.04 43.50
CA GLU A 564 -44.40 16.80 44.15
C GLU A 564 -44.91 16.67 45.60
N GLN A 565 -45.43 17.74 46.22
CA GLN A 565 -45.70 17.80 47.65
C GLN A 565 -47.18 18.04 47.96
N GLU A 566 -47.85 17.02 48.50
CA GLU A 566 -49.25 17.14 48.93
C GLU A 566 -49.41 18.17 50.07
N GLY A 567 -50.21 19.21 49.82
CA GLY A 567 -50.56 20.24 50.80
C GLY A 567 -49.70 21.51 50.77
N LEU A 568 -48.63 21.55 49.96
CA LEU A 568 -47.89 22.76 49.65
C LEU A 568 -48.60 23.52 48.53
N GLU A 569 -49.01 24.76 48.77
CA GLU A 569 -49.79 25.54 47.81
C GLU A 569 -48.93 26.46 46.94
N ALA A 570 -47.88 27.02 47.53
CA ALA A 570 -47.01 27.96 46.84
C ALA A 570 -45.62 28.06 47.48
N ILE A 571 -44.63 28.39 46.65
CA ILE A 571 -43.33 28.88 47.09
C ILE A 571 -43.12 30.27 46.51
N VAL A 572 -42.81 31.24 47.37
CA VAL A 572 -42.61 32.64 46.99
C VAL A 572 -41.31 33.19 47.58
N LEU A 573 -40.46 33.74 46.73
CA LEU A 573 -39.21 34.36 47.10
C LEU A 573 -39.39 35.87 47.13
N ILE A 574 -39.19 36.47 48.31
CA ILE A 574 -39.46 37.88 48.55
C ILE A 574 -38.17 38.62 48.84
N ASN A 575 -37.92 39.67 48.05
CA ASN A 575 -36.84 40.60 48.32
C ASN A 575 -37.24 41.49 49.50
N LEU A 576 -36.59 41.31 50.65
CA LEU A 576 -36.97 41.99 51.89
C LEU A 576 -36.61 43.49 51.89
N THR A 577 -35.69 43.92 51.03
CA THR A 577 -35.34 45.35 50.88
C THR A 577 -36.44 46.13 50.17
N LYS A 578 -37.08 45.50 49.18
CA LYS A 578 -38.10 46.13 48.32
C LYS A 578 -39.54 45.71 48.65
N SER A 579 -39.73 44.73 49.55
CA SER A 579 -41.02 44.09 49.84
C SER A 579 -41.77 43.61 48.60
N LEU A 580 -41.02 43.10 47.62
CA LEU A 580 -41.57 42.63 46.34
C LEU A 580 -41.29 41.13 46.18
N PRO A 581 -42.30 40.32 45.83
CA PRO A 581 -42.06 38.95 45.44
C PRO A 581 -41.35 38.97 44.09
N GLN A 582 -40.19 38.34 44.04
CA GLN A 582 -39.32 38.37 42.87
C GLN A 582 -39.42 37.08 42.05
N TYR A 583 -39.68 35.96 42.72
CA TYR A 583 -39.89 34.66 42.07
C TYR A 583 -41.00 33.90 42.79
N HIS A 584 -41.75 33.11 42.03
CA HIS A 584 -42.77 32.21 42.56
C HIS A 584 -43.01 31.07 41.56
N ASN A 585 -43.61 29.97 42.01
CA ASN A 585 -44.01 28.90 41.11
C ASN A 585 -45.02 29.43 40.05
N SER A 586 -44.72 29.25 38.76
CA SER A 586 -45.48 29.81 37.63
C SER A 586 -46.93 29.34 37.57
N ASP A 587 -47.21 28.11 37.99
CA ASP A 587 -48.55 27.50 37.90
C ASP A 587 -49.47 27.93 39.04
N LEU A 588 -48.98 28.72 40.00
CA LEU A 588 -49.78 29.21 41.12
C LEU A 588 -51.09 29.88 40.70
N ARG A 589 -51.07 30.63 39.58
CA ARG A 589 -52.29 31.28 39.06
C ARG A 589 -53.32 30.26 38.56
N LEU A 590 -52.87 29.15 37.99
CA LEU A 590 -53.72 28.07 37.48
C LEU A 590 -54.22 27.19 38.64
N ASN A 591 -53.34 26.89 39.59
CA ASN A 591 -53.59 25.94 40.67
C ASN A 591 -54.36 26.57 41.84
N ASN A 592 -54.13 27.85 42.14
CA ASN A 592 -54.84 28.58 43.18
C ASN A 592 -54.99 30.07 42.82
N GLU A 593 -55.88 30.36 41.87
CA GLU A 593 -56.13 31.72 41.35
C GLU A 593 -56.45 32.72 42.47
N ARG A 594 -57.11 32.26 43.54
CA ARG A 594 -57.46 33.10 44.69
C ARG A 594 -56.22 33.52 45.47
N LEU A 595 -55.37 32.57 45.87
CA LEU A 595 -54.13 32.88 46.58
C LEU A 595 -53.21 33.75 45.72
N PHE A 596 -53.12 33.47 44.42
CA PHE A 596 -52.39 34.31 43.46
C PHE A 596 -52.91 35.75 43.45
N ASN A 597 -54.23 35.94 43.35
CA ASN A 597 -54.81 37.28 43.36
C ASN A 597 -54.58 37.99 44.70
N ASP A 598 -54.66 37.29 45.83
CA ASP A 598 -54.44 37.86 47.16
C ASP A 598 -52.96 38.25 47.39
N LEU A 599 -52.01 37.51 46.82
CA LEU A 599 -50.57 37.79 46.94
C LEU A 599 -50.05 38.84 45.94
N PHE A 600 -50.59 38.86 44.71
CA PHE A 600 -50.00 39.62 43.61
C PHE A 600 -50.89 40.72 43.02
N ARG A 601 -52.23 40.64 43.13
CA ARG A 601 -53.10 41.71 42.58
C ARG A 601 -53.36 42.80 43.59
N THR A 602 -53.08 44.03 43.18
CA THR A 602 -53.77 45.20 43.71
C THR A 602 -54.13 46.16 42.59
N ASN A 603 -55.08 47.04 42.85
CA ASN A 603 -55.38 48.13 41.91
C ASN A 603 -54.32 49.24 41.90
N ARG A 604 -53.36 49.33 42.86
CA ARG A 604 -52.41 50.47 43.01
C ARG A 604 -51.13 50.23 43.86
N GLY A 605 -50.46 49.06 43.85
CA GLY A 605 -49.17 48.84 44.58
C GLY A 605 -48.88 47.41 45.11
N ILE A 606 -47.92 47.26 46.04
CA ILE A 606 -47.58 45.99 46.73
C ILE A 606 -48.85 45.43 47.42
N SER A 607 -49.09 44.11 47.35
CA SER A 607 -50.25 43.47 47.99
C SER A 607 -50.34 43.83 49.47
N LYS A 608 -51.57 44.03 49.99
CA LYS A 608 -51.80 44.19 51.43
C LYS A 608 -51.24 43.03 52.25
N ALA A 609 -51.20 41.81 51.67
CA ALA A 609 -50.59 40.65 52.30
C ALA A 609 -49.07 40.81 52.46
N LEU A 610 -48.40 41.42 51.48
CA LEU A 610 -46.94 41.53 51.43
C LEU A 610 -46.40 42.90 51.88
N ALA A 611 -47.27 43.89 52.09
CA ALA A 611 -46.88 45.27 52.41
C ALA A 611 -46.00 45.41 53.66
N ASN A 612 -46.14 44.50 54.63
CA ASN A 612 -45.39 44.53 55.88
C ASN A 612 -44.19 43.56 55.92
N PHE A 613 -43.91 42.84 54.82
CA PHE A 613 -42.88 41.78 54.82
C PHE A 613 -41.45 42.31 54.98
N ALA A 614 -41.15 43.57 54.63
CA ALA A 614 -39.84 44.19 54.96
C ALA A 614 -39.52 44.12 56.46
N SER A 615 -40.53 44.15 57.33
CA SER A 615 -40.34 44.06 58.78
C SER A 615 -39.67 42.73 59.21
N LEU A 616 -39.83 41.67 58.40
CA LEU A 616 -39.21 40.37 58.65
C LEU A 616 -37.68 40.41 58.55
N GLN A 617 -37.10 41.40 57.86
CA GLN A 617 -35.64 41.58 57.78
C GLN A 617 -34.98 41.74 59.17
N SER A 618 -35.74 42.24 60.16
CA SER A 618 -35.25 42.42 61.53
C SER A 618 -35.23 41.12 62.36
N ILE A 619 -35.98 40.09 61.95
CA ILE A 619 -36.15 38.85 62.71
C ILE A 619 -34.86 38.02 62.77
N PRO A 620 -34.15 37.73 61.66
CA PRO A 620 -32.89 37.00 61.72
C PRO A 620 -31.87 37.68 62.63
N LYS A 621 -31.77 39.02 62.54
CA LYS A 621 -30.85 39.79 63.38
C LYS A 621 -31.19 39.68 64.86
N ALA A 622 -32.47 39.85 65.22
CA ALA A 622 -32.92 39.77 66.62
C ALA A 622 -32.74 38.36 67.21
N LEU A 623 -33.15 37.31 66.49
CA LEU A 623 -33.10 35.94 66.97
C LEU A 623 -31.69 35.33 66.94
N ASN A 624 -30.84 35.71 65.98
CA ASN A 624 -29.43 35.31 65.99
C ASN A 624 -28.68 35.95 67.17
N THR A 625 -28.98 37.21 67.50
CA THR A 625 -28.39 37.85 68.69
C THR A 625 -28.82 37.12 69.96
N PHE A 626 -30.12 36.81 70.10
CA PHE A 626 -30.62 36.01 71.22
C PHE A 626 -30.00 34.61 71.29
N GLY A 627 -29.90 33.91 70.16
CA GLY A 627 -29.33 32.56 70.07
C GLY A 627 -27.83 32.53 70.39
N GLN A 628 -27.08 33.57 70.02
CA GLN A 628 -25.68 33.74 70.42
C GLN A 628 -25.54 33.97 71.94
N GLU A 629 -26.30 34.92 72.50
CA GLU A 629 -26.23 35.24 73.94
C GLU A 629 -26.75 34.10 74.84
N THR A 630 -27.66 33.27 74.34
CA THR A 630 -28.21 32.10 75.07
C THR A 630 -27.53 30.77 74.74
N ASN A 631 -26.52 30.77 73.85
CA ASN A 631 -25.86 29.57 73.33
C ASN A 631 -26.83 28.54 72.71
N LYS A 632 -27.86 29.04 72.01
CA LYS A 632 -28.85 28.24 71.27
C LYS A 632 -28.67 28.27 69.75
N GLY A 633 -27.61 28.90 69.25
CA GLY A 633 -27.21 28.84 67.83
C GLY A 633 -27.81 29.95 66.98
N GLN A 634 -27.88 29.72 65.67
CA GLN A 634 -28.45 30.66 64.69
C GLN A 634 -29.84 30.18 64.24
N LEU A 635 -30.64 31.11 63.72
CA LEU A 635 -31.96 30.85 63.17
C LEU A 635 -31.84 30.19 61.79
N ASP A 636 -32.29 28.94 61.67
CA ASP A 636 -32.36 28.24 60.38
C ASP A 636 -33.62 28.63 59.59
N TYR A 637 -34.79 28.54 60.23
CA TYR A 637 -36.08 28.96 59.66
C TYR A 637 -37.05 29.43 60.75
N ALA A 638 -38.11 30.12 60.34
CA ALA A 638 -39.22 30.50 61.20
C ALA A 638 -40.54 29.91 60.68
N ILE A 639 -41.37 29.39 61.58
CA ILE A 639 -42.72 28.90 61.26
C ILE A 639 -43.75 29.88 61.79
N PHE A 640 -44.68 30.30 60.92
CA PHE A 640 -45.83 31.11 61.27
C PHE A 640 -47.11 30.30 61.06
N LEU A 641 -47.87 30.11 62.15
CA LEU A 641 -49.13 29.39 62.13
C LEU A 641 -50.29 30.37 62.32
N PHE A 642 -51.20 30.43 61.36
CA PHE A 642 -52.35 31.33 61.37
C PHE A 642 -53.63 30.58 61.79
N LYS A 643 -54.42 31.19 62.67
CA LYS A 643 -55.73 30.70 63.10
C LYS A 643 -56.83 31.63 62.56
N ASN A 644 -57.92 31.06 62.07
CA ASN A 644 -59.05 31.80 61.52
C ASN A 644 -60.14 31.90 62.61
N GLU A 645 -60.47 33.10 63.10
CA GLU A 645 -61.43 33.26 64.21
C GLU A 645 -62.90 33.40 63.76
N ASP A 646 -63.18 33.62 62.47
CA ASP A 646 -64.50 34.08 62.00
C ASP A 646 -65.34 33.08 61.15
N LYS A 647 -65.03 31.79 61.15
CA LYS A 647 -65.90 30.78 60.52
C LYS A 647 -66.09 29.54 61.39
N LYS A 648 -67.30 28.99 61.38
CA LYS A 648 -67.72 27.71 62.01
C LYS A 648 -66.94 26.46 61.52
N ASN A 649 -65.81 26.63 60.82
CA ASN A 649 -64.88 25.57 60.42
C ASN A 649 -63.52 25.82 61.09
N ILE A 650 -63.24 25.03 62.14
CA ILE A 650 -62.06 25.12 63.02
C ILE A 650 -60.74 24.76 62.29
N ASP A 651 -60.82 24.20 61.08
CA ASP A 651 -59.65 23.63 60.36
C ASP A 651 -59.07 24.53 59.26
N SER A 652 -59.62 25.71 59.00
CA SER A 652 -59.21 26.58 57.87
C SER A 652 -58.10 27.60 58.21
N GLY A 653 -57.03 27.17 58.88
CA GLY A 653 -55.83 27.98 59.16
C GLY A 653 -54.72 27.77 58.13
N GLY A 654 -53.84 28.75 57.95
CA GLY A 654 -52.69 28.68 57.03
C GLY A 654 -51.36 28.47 57.75
N LEU A 655 -50.41 27.80 57.09
CA LEU A 655 -49.04 27.58 57.55
C LEU A 655 -48.06 28.28 56.60
N ILE A 656 -47.11 29.04 57.16
CA ILE A 656 -46.01 29.60 56.38
C ILE A 656 -44.68 29.24 57.04
N VAL A 657 -43.81 28.55 56.30
CA VAL A 657 -42.42 28.29 56.69
C VAL A 657 -41.52 29.25 55.93
N VAL A 658 -40.66 29.97 56.64
CA VAL A 658 -39.82 31.02 56.08
C VAL A 658 -38.36 30.74 56.35
N TYR A 659 -37.57 30.63 55.29
CA TYR A 659 -36.11 30.60 55.33
C TYR A 659 -35.56 31.97 54.96
N PHE A 660 -34.55 32.42 55.71
CA PHE A 660 -33.89 33.69 55.46
C PHE A 660 -32.52 33.45 54.84
N THR A 661 -32.21 34.22 53.80
CA THR A 661 -30.93 34.08 53.09
C THR A 661 -30.50 35.43 52.53
N ILE A 662 -29.20 35.59 52.27
CA ILE A 662 -28.62 36.81 51.69
C ILE A 662 -27.88 36.40 50.42
N PHE A 663 -28.23 37.01 49.30
CA PHE A 663 -27.56 36.82 48.02
C PHE A 663 -27.04 38.17 47.53
N GLU A 664 -25.74 38.26 47.22
CA GLU A 664 -25.09 39.50 46.74
C GLU A 664 -25.42 40.74 47.60
N GLY A 665 -25.43 40.56 48.92
CA GLY A 665 -25.76 41.63 49.88
C GLY A 665 -27.24 41.99 50.00
N VAL A 666 -28.13 41.34 49.24
CA VAL A 666 -29.59 41.55 49.28
C VAL A 666 -30.26 40.45 50.11
N PRO A 667 -31.03 40.80 51.17
CA PRO A 667 -31.76 39.84 51.97
C PRO A 667 -33.04 39.37 51.29
N PHE A 668 -33.23 38.05 51.27
CA PHE A 668 -34.41 37.37 50.75
C PHE A 668 -35.09 36.51 51.83
N ALA A 669 -36.41 36.39 51.72
CA ALA A 669 -37.20 35.39 52.42
C ALA A 669 -37.78 34.39 51.42
N ILE A 670 -37.51 33.10 51.63
CA ILE A 670 -38.09 31.99 50.88
C ILE A 670 -39.26 31.46 51.68
N CYS A 671 -40.48 31.71 51.20
CA CYS A 671 -41.72 31.42 51.90
C CYS A 671 -42.42 30.22 51.27
N TYR A 672 -42.60 29.15 52.04
CA TYR A 672 -43.42 28.00 51.69
C TYR A 672 -44.79 28.19 52.33
N ILE A 673 -45.84 28.24 51.51
CA ILE A 673 -47.23 28.45 51.94
C ILE A 673 -47.98 27.14 51.79
N ALA A 674 -48.54 26.64 52.89
CA ALA A 674 -49.24 25.37 52.93
C ALA A 674 -50.56 25.49 53.71
N THR A 675 -51.48 24.57 53.44
CA THR A 675 -52.70 24.41 54.25
C THR A 675 -52.36 23.72 55.56
N LYS A 676 -53.07 24.05 56.65
CA LYS A 676 -52.83 23.42 57.96
C LYS A 676 -53.21 21.92 58.00
N GLU A 677 -54.01 21.47 57.04
CA GLU A 677 -54.36 20.05 56.86
C GLU A 677 -53.14 19.22 56.41
N ALA A 678 -52.09 19.86 55.90
CA ALA A 678 -50.82 19.23 55.57
C ALA A 678 -50.03 18.84 56.84
N PHE A 679 -49.37 17.68 56.79
CA PHE A 679 -48.58 17.18 57.92
C PHE A 679 -47.34 18.07 58.11
N LEU A 680 -47.27 18.83 59.22
CA LEU A 680 -46.18 19.78 59.48
C LEU A 680 -44.78 19.16 59.28
N ALA A 681 -44.62 17.91 59.72
CA ALA A 681 -43.34 17.21 59.61
C ALA A 681 -42.97 16.84 58.17
N SER A 682 -43.95 16.58 57.29
CA SER A 682 -43.66 16.30 55.88
C SER A 682 -43.28 17.59 55.16
N ILE A 683 -44.03 18.68 55.39
CA ILE A 683 -43.71 19.97 54.80
C ILE A 683 -42.33 20.45 55.25
N LEU A 684 -41.96 20.29 56.51
CA LEU A 684 -40.63 20.70 57.00
C LEU A 684 -39.51 19.90 56.36
N LEU A 685 -39.67 18.58 56.22
CA LEU A 685 -38.68 17.74 55.54
C LEU A 685 -38.52 18.16 54.07
N SER A 686 -39.63 18.35 53.36
CA SER A 686 -39.61 18.78 51.96
C SER A 686 -39.03 20.19 51.78
N CYS A 687 -39.26 21.09 52.74
CA CYS A 687 -38.61 22.39 52.76
C CYS A 687 -37.09 22.26 52.95
N GLU A 688 -36.62 21.42 53.87
CA GLU A 688 -35.18 21.22 54.10
C GLU A 688 -34.49 20.56 52.90
N GLU A 689 -35.15 19.64 52.20
CA GLU A 689 -34.58 19.00 51.01
C GLU A 689 -34.53 19.95 49.80
N SER A 690 -35.49 20.86 49.68
CA SER A 690 -35.59 21.78 48.54
C SER A 690 -34.84 23.10 48.72
N ILE A 691 -34.53 23.52 49.96
CA ILE A 691 -33.99 24.86 50.20
C ILE A 691 -32.62 25.08 49.55
N ASP A 692 -31.74 24.08 49.58
CA ASP A 692 -30.41 24.19 48.99
C ASP A 692 -30.45 24.22 47.46
N GLN A 693 -31.38 23.46 46.86
CA GLN A 693 -31.63 23.51 45.42
C GLN A 693 -32.11 24.90 44.98
N ILE A 694 -33.03 25.52 45.75
CA ILE A 694 -33.50 26.89 45.47
C ILE A 694 -32.35 27.90 45.67
N ARG A 695 -31.48 27.70 46.66
CA ARG A 695 -30.34 28.59 46.92
C ARG A 695 -29.30 28.52 45.80
N ASP A 696 -28.99 27.33 45.30
CA ASP A 696 -28.03 27.15 44.22
C ASP A 696 -28.60 27.64 42.88
N GLY A 697 -29.87 27.39 42.61
CA GLY A 697 -30.55 27.97 41.43
C GLY A 697 -30.60 29.50 41.44
N LEU A 698 -30.61 30.14 42.62
CA LEU A 698 -30.44 31.58 42.73
C LEU A 698 -28.99 32.03 42.48
N LYS A 699 -27.98 31.31 43.00
CA LYS A 699 -26.56 31.66 42.79
C LYS A 699 -26.19 31.61 41.32
N GLU A 700 -26.54 30.54 40.61
CA GLU A 700 -26.23 30.39 39.18
C GLU A 700 -26.78 31.56 38.33
N LYS A 701 -27.90 32.15 38.75
CA LYS A 701 -28.50 33.30 38.08
C LYS A 701 -27.76 34.62 38.37
N TYR A 702 -27.19 34.77 39.56
CA TYR A 702 -26.45 35.96 39.96
C TYR A 702 -24.98 35.94 39.51
N GLU A 703 -24.34 34.75 39.43
CA GLU A 703 -23.00 34.57 38.87
C GLU A 703 -22.93 34.84 37.35
N GLN A 704 -24.06 34.83 36.64
CA GLN A 704 -24.14 35.19 35.22
C GLN A 704 -24.08 36.71 34.94
N TYR A 705 -24.00 37.56 35.98
CA TYR A 705 -24.00 39.02 35.85
C TYR A 705 -22.72 39.72 36.38
N GLU A 706 -21.67 38.97 36.75
CA GLU A 706 -20.27 39.44 36.84
C GLU A 706 -19.46 38.92 35.64
#